data_AF-A0A951F7X4-F1
#
_entry.id   AF-A0A951F7X4-F1
#
_cell.length_a   1.000
_cell.length_b   1.000
_cell.length_c   1.000
_cell.angle_alpha   90.00
_cell.angle_beta   90.00
_cell.angle_gamma   90.00
#
_symmetry.space_group_name_H-M   'P 1'
#
loop_
_entity.id
_entity.type
_entity.pdbx_description
1 polymer ?
#
loop_
_entity_poly.entity_id
_entity_poly.type
_entity_poly.pdbx_seq_one_letter_code
_entity_poly.pdbx_strand_id
1 'polypeptide(L)'
;MLKRLQVGLLLCLVSQEFLAAQIVPSPVTSGHLSNSALVDDAQLISPSHGWVLSGGRLLSTATNGAQWADITPPSLTPATSIDGVFFLDESHAWVVLHASSDLLANSIYTAATGDGGQTWTTSAVAGGDQDVSHMYGAGAHIFFIDRTNGWLFLRRATSSAGSRGWLYSSTDGGQNWRLLPEPPAYGPVHFTSRTVGWLAGGPNNVLLYASRDGGLTWTEERVTPPAGTHSVREVFELPVFDDLNSGTLAVTFSVMPAAHPPFPPRDLVAVYTTTDSGATWSLQHSYRRNTLADSQIVDSKVIDVFSVNGVLVVGPDKEKNIAPLPSLFAGASMLSVGRLSFVDANNGWLVLSDHRNCSIPGCQTTTALLSTVDGGRTFITALYGAATYRGLPMPSRWEISAETAPSVSMQETTVTPGPGYVAHVNPGAQGLDSCSDMENILGGLEQDAASYESMGFYLGGLTATLPKVSCFVPYPPSQDIWLKEMSCIGYFFEPIWDDLQAPCSGNSQLISTNVSIAAAEGTASADEAANALASRGFGGMGAGGTSIAYLDIEVYNPPAGDTTCSPAVRAFVNSWIAEMHKDGYQAGVYANPVNINNDMSPGAIANVPDDIWGALANKINNANMPPVPAGWWINSQRTHQYNIAQPIANVSPVYLFDYDFVNGAVLTYANNYSLCQTACTNPCNPSCPDYAPGDPLCNPTPPSCDCYECEGESGPECCCASCGLLC
;
A
#
# COMPACT_ATOMS: atom_id res chain seq x y z
N MET A 1 24.62 85.72 -28.22
CA MET A 1 25.60 86.22 -27.23
C MET A 1 25.31 85.59 -25.88
N LEU A 2 26.36 85.36 -25.10
CA LEU A 2 26.44 84.58 -23.88
C LEU A 2 25.45 84.94 -22.74
N LYS A 3 25.07 83.87 -22.00
CA LYS A 3 24.93 83.70 -20.53
C LYS A 3 24.37 84.85 -19.65
N ARG A 4 23.29 84.52 -18.92
CA ARG A 4 23.05 84.82 -17.48
C ARG A 4 22.35 83.59 -16.88
N LEU A 5 23.00 82.77 -16.05
CA LEU A 5 23.19 82.84 -14.58
C LEU A 5 21.90 82.93 -13.75
N GLN A 6 21.55 81.84 -13.06
CA GLN A 6 21.05 81.73 -11.66
C GLN A 6 20.77 80.24 -11.41
N VAL A 7 21.65 79.50 -10.74
CA VAL A 7 21.82 79.34 -9.27
C VAL A 7 20.51 78.94 -8.58
N GLY A 8 20.46 77.67 -8.18
CA GLY A 8 19.44 77.07 -7.31
C GLY A 8 19.93 75.69 -6.89
N LEU A 9 20.71 75.66 -5.81
CA LEU A 9 21.33 74.48 -5.20
C LEU A 9 20.26 73.71 -4.40
N LEU A 10 20.10 72.40 -4.63
CA LEU A 10 19.72 71.47 -3.56
C LEU A 10 20.33 70.09 -3.88
N LEU A 11 21.22 69.63 -3.00
CA LEU A 11 21.81 68.29 -3.05
C LEU A 11 20.73 67.23 -2.75
N CYS A 12 20.61 66.24 -3.62
CA CYS A 12 20.24 64.88 -3.21
C CYS A 12 21.34 63.93 -3.70
N LEU A 13 21.93 63.22 -2.75
CA LEU A 13 22.87 62.12 -2.95
C LEU A 13 22.18 61.01 -3.77
N VAL A 14 22.86 60.54 -4.81
CA VAL A 14 22.50 59.35 -5.56
C VAL A 14 22.95 58.13 -4.75
N SER A 15 22.01 57.40 -4.16
CA SER A 15 22.19 55.97 -3.89
C SER A 15 21.62 55.21 -5.09
N GLN A 16 22.48 54.47 -5.79
CA GLN A 16 22.06 53.53 -6.83
C GLN A 16 21.29 52.40 -6.16
N GLU A 17 19.98 52.32 -6.38
CA GLU A 17 19.22 51.10 -6.14
C GLU A 17 19.43 50.17 -7.33
N PHE A 18 20.03 49.01 -7.07
CA PHE A 18 19.89 47.83 -7.91
C PHE A 18 18.42 47.40 -7.84
N LEU A 19 17.65 47.59 -8.92
CA LEU A 19 16.39 46.87 -9.08
C LEU A 19 16.72 45.39 -9.30
N ALA A 20 16.57 44.59 -8.24
CA ALA A 20 16.26 43.17 -8.40
C ALA A 20 14.89 43.08 -9.07
N ALA A 21 14.86 42.58 -10.31
CA ALA A 21 13.61 42.19 -10.94
C ALA A 21 13.00 41.05 -10.10
N GLN A 22 11.97 41.37 -9.31
CA GLN A 22 11.11 40.35 -8.71
C GLN A 22 10.46 39.57 -9.86
N ILE A 23 10.84 38.31 -10.03
CA ILE A 23 10.09 37.36 -10.84
C ILE A 23 8.83 37.07 -10.03
N VAL A 24 7.78 37.84 -10.26
CA VAL A 24 6.44 37.50 -9.77
C VAL A 24 5.98 36.29 -10.59
N PRO A 25 5.57 35.16 -9.99
CA PRO A 25 4.97 34.07 -10.73
C PRO A 25 3.72 34.59 -11.44
N SER A 26 3.66 34.45 -12.76
CA SER A 26 2.46 34.82 -13.52
C SER A 26 1.28 33.95 -13.05
N PRO A 27 0.11 34.52 -12.74
CA PRO A 27 -1.08 33.72 -12.46
C PRO A 27 -1.45 32.93 -13.72
N VAL A 28 -1.49 31.60 -13.60
CA VAL A 28 -2.01 30.74 -14.66
C VAL A 28 -3.54 30.86 -14.63
N THR A 29 -4.08 31.74 -15.47
CA THR A 29 -5.53 31.83 -15.69
C THR A 29 -6.03 30.55 -16.34
N SER A 30 -6.74 29.69 -15.59
CA SER A 30 -7.67 28.64 -16.07
C SER A 30 -7.38 28.06 -17.46
N GLY A 31 -6.11 27.75 -17.71
CA GLY A 31 -5.62 27.16 -18.93
C GLY A 31 -5.11 25.81 -18.51
N HIS A 32 -5.91 24.78 -18.79
CA HIS A 32 -5.62 23.36 -18.61
C HIS A 32 -4.14 23.10 -18.29
N LEU A 33 -3.83 22.91 -17.00
CA LEU A 33 -2.65 22.13 -16.63
C LEU A 33 -2.77 20.85 -17.44
N SER A 34 -1.81 20.61 -18.34
CA SER A 34 -1.84 19.53 -19.34
C SER A 34 -2.64 18.32 -18.87
N ASN A 35 -3.81 18.09 -19.48
CA ASN A 35 -4.87 17.12 -19.13
C ASN A 35 -4.43 15.62 -19.16
N SER A 36 -3.17 15.29 -18.87
CA SER A 36 -2.62 13.94 -18.98
C SER A 36 -1.95 13.38 -17.72
N ALA A 37 -1.82 14.18 -16.65
CA ALA A 37 -1.16 13.74 -15.41
C ALA A 37 -2.20 13.36 -14.35
N LEU A 38 -2.01 12.23 -13.68
CA LEU A 38 -2.88 11.80 -12.59
C LEU A 38 -2.68 12.70 -11.36
N VAL A 39 -3.67 12.73 -10.47
CA VAL A 39 -3.56 13.32 -9.13
C VAL A 39 -2.96 12.26 -8.22
N ASP A 40 -1.73 12.50 -7.75
CA ASP A 40 -0.96 11.57 -6.92
C ASP A 40 -1.30 11.75 -5.43
N ASP A 41 -1.42 13.01 -4.98
CA ASP A 41 -1.78 13.37 -3.61
C ASP A 41 -2.38 14.78 -3.57
N ALA A 42 -3.17 15.09 -2.55
CA ALA A 42 -3.77 16.42 -2.38
C ALA A 42 -4.18 16.68 -0.94
N GLN A 43 -4.10 17.94 -0.51
CA GLN A 43 -4.58 18.37 0.79
C GLN A 43 -5.14 19.79 0.74
N LEU A 44 -6.32 19.96 1.34
CA LEU A 44 -6.88 21.26 1.68
C LEU A 44 -6.32 21.69 3.04
N ILE A 45 -5.70 22.87 3.11
CA ILE A 45 -5.08 23.43 4.32
C ILE A 45 -6.07 24.34 5.05
N SER A 46 -6.81 25.15 4.29
CA SER A 46 -7.86 26.03 4.77
C SER A 46 -8.96 26.09 3.70
N PRO A 47 -10.17 26.62 3.97
CA PRO A 47 -11.29 26.55 3.02
C PRO A 47 -11.01 27.07 1.59
N SER A 48 -10.00 27.94 1.42
CA SER A 48 -9.57 28.42 0.11
C SER A 48 -8.16 27.97 -0.31
N HIS A 49 -7.34 27.45 0.60
CA HIS A 49 -5.94 27.13 0.32
C HIS A 49 -5.67 25.64 0.39
N GLY A 50 -4.87 25.15 -0.53
CA GLY A 50 -4.45 23.75 -0.55
C GLY A 50 -3.42 23.49 -1.62
N TRP A 51 -3.00 22.23 -1.72
CA TRP A 51 -2.01 21.78 -2.68
C TRP A 51 -2.39 20.44 -3.32
N VAL A 52 -1.84 20.20 -4.50
CA VAL A 52 -1.98 18.95 -5.24
C VAL A 52 -0.64 18.56 -5.85
N LEU A 53 -0.27 17.30 -5.68
CA LEU A 53 0.83 16.67 -6.40
C LEU A 53 0.23 15.99 -7.64
N SER A 54 0.69 16.40 -8.83
CA SER A 54 0.20 15.83 -10.08
C SER A 54 1.29 15.77 -11.13
N GLY A 55 1.64 14.55 -11.56
CA GLY A 55 2.65 14.32 -12.59
C GLY A 55 4.02 14.83 -12.19
N GLY A 56 4.38 14.67 -10.92
CA GLY A 56 5.63 15.14 -10.35
C GLY A 56 5.72 16.65 -10.11
N ARG A 57 4.63 17.41 -10.30
CA ARG A 57 4.56 18.84 -9.98
C ARG A 57 3.76 19.07 -8.72
N LEU A 58 4.27 19.91 -7.83
CA LEU A 58 3.55 20.40 -6.67
C LEU A 58 2.88 21.72 -7.02
N LEU A 59 1.56 21.75 -6.99
CA LEU A 59 0.76 22.92 -7.32
C LEU A 59 0.01 23.40 -6.08
N SER A 60 -0.08 24.70 -5.86
CA SER A 60 -0.87 25.31 -4.78
C SER A 60 -2.03 26.15 -5.31
N THR A 61 -3.06 26.31 -4.49
CA THR A 61 -4.21 27.18 -4.76
C THR A 61 -4.51 28.06 -3.56
N ALA A 62 -5.06 29.25 -3.84
CA ALA A 62 -5.67 30.16 -2.88
C ALA A 62 -7.16 30.43 -3.23
N THR A 63 -7.73 29.60 -4.11
CA THR A 63 -9.06 29.79 -4.68
C THR A 63 -9.87 28.49 -4.66
N ASN A 64 -9.56 27.59 -3.73
CA ASN A 64 -10.18 26.29 -3.58
C ASN A 64 -10.17 25.48 -4.91
N GLY A 65 -9.05 25.55 -5.63
CA GLY A 65 -8.82 24.81 -6.88
C GLY A 65 -9.29 25.49 -8.16
N ALA A 66 -9.87 26.70 -8.11
CA ALA A 66 -10.24 27.43 -9.32
C ALA A 66 -9.01 27.93 -10.13
N GLN A 67 -7.90 28.20 -9.45
CA GLN A 67 -6.62 28.61 -10.00
C GLN A 67 -5.49 27.92 -9.26
N TRP A 68 -4.42 27.59 -10.00
CA TRP A 68 -3.26 26.86 -9.49
C TRP A 68 -1.97 27.59 -9.84
N ALA A 69 -1.03 27.60 -8.91
CA ALA A 69 0.34 28.05 -9.10
C ALA A 69 1.28 26.83 -8.98
N ASP A 70 2.26 26.72 -9.89
CA ASP A 70 3.30 25.71 -9.77
C ASP A 70 4.35 26.20 -8.77
N ILE A 71 4.49 25.46 -7.68
CA ILE A 71 5.42 25.74 -6.58
C ILE A 71 6.43 24.60 -6.41
N THR A 72 6.63 23.79 -7.45
CA THR A 72 7.55 22.65 -7.42
C THR A 72 8.96 23.11 -7.00
N PRO A 73 9.56 22.50 -5.96
CA PRO A 73 10.93 22.81 -5.58
C PRO A 73 11.89 22.63 -6.77
N PRO A 74 12.97 23.43 -6.89
CA PRO A 74 13.93 23.27 -7.98
C PRO A 74 14.46 21.83 -8.06
N SER A 75 14.31 21.20 -9.22
CA SER A 75 14.78 19.82 -9.43
C SER A 75 16.30 19.73 -9.23
N LEU A 76 16.73 18.72 -8.48
CA LEU A 76 18.15 18.45 -8.24
C LEU A 76 18.79 17.71 -9.43
N THR A 77 18.00 16.83 -10.04
CA THR A 77 18.30 16.10 -11.27
C THR A 77 17.03 15.97 -12.12
N PRO A 78 17.13 15.62 -13.41
CA PRO A 78 15.94 15.31 -14.24
C PRO A 78 15.08 14.15 -13.73
N ALA A 79 15.60 13.30 -12.83
CA ALA A 79 14.93 12.14 -12.26
C ALA A 79 14.61 12.33 -10.76
N THR A 80 14.32 13.56 -10.34
CA THR A 80 13.86 13.84 -8.97
C THR A 80 12.35 13.58 -8.87
N SER A 81 11.92 12.75 -7.92
CA SER A 81 10.51 12.58 -7.53
C SER A 81 10.21 13.29 -6.20
N ILE A 82 8.92 13.54 -5.98
CA ILE A 82 8.38 14.00 -4.70
C ILE A 82 7.71 12.81 -4.04
N ASP A 83 8.18 12.44 -2.85
CA ASP A 83 7.71 11.25 -2.14
C ASP A 83 6.92 11.58 -0.86
N GLY A 84 6.90 12.85 -0.44
CA GLY A 84 6.12 13.32 0.70
C GLY A 84 6.00 14.85 0.70
N VAL A 85 4.84 15.35 1.11
CA VAL A 85 4.51 16.78 1.17
C VAL A 85 3.81 17.07 2.51
N PHE A 86 4.22 18.14 3.18
CA PHE A 86 3.56 18.62 4.40
C PHE A 86 3.49 20.13 4.42
N PHE A 87 2.31 20.66 4.72
CA PHE A 87 2.09 22.08 4.98
C PHE A 87 1.71 22.25 6.45
N LEU A 88 2.45 23.11 7.16
CA LEU A 88 2.07 23.54 8.51
C LEU A 88 1.00 24.63 8.45
N ASP A 89 1.16 25.54 7.49
CA ASP A 89 0.25 26.64 7.20
C ASP A 89 0.38 27.04 5.72
N GLU A 90 -0.35 28.08 5.30
CA GLU A 90 -0.38 28.56 3.91
C GLU A 90 0.98 29.05 3.39
N SER A 91 1.95 29.31 4.28
CA SER A 91 3.28 29.85 3.95
C SER A 91 4.44 28.89 4.23
N HIS A 92 4.29 27.95 5.16
CA HIS A 92 5.34 27.01 5.57
C HIS A 92 5.05 25.59 5.12
N ALA A 93 5.95 25.04 4.31
CA ALA A 93 5.84 23.68 3.81
C ALA A 93 7.19 22.98 3.69
N TRP A 94 7.15 21.65 3.74
CA TRP A 94 8.28 20.76 3.58
C TRP A 94 7.95 19.67 2.57
N VAL A 95 8.92 19.33 1.74
CA VAL A 95 8.80 18.34 0.67
C VAL A 95 9.96 17.37 0.76
N VAL A 96 9.69 16.08 0.66
CA VAL A 96 10.70 15.02 0.55
C VAL A 96 10.98 14.78 -0.92
N LEU A 97 12.23 14.98 -1.31
CA LEU A 97 12.72 14.81 -2.67
C LEU A 97 13.59 13.56 -2.74
N HIS A 98 13.30 12.68 -3.69
CA HIS A 98 14.15 11.54 -4.02
C HIS A 98 14.79 11.81 -5.37
N ALA A 99 16.09 12.08 -5.36
CA ALA A 99 16.88 12.20 -6.56
C ALA A 99 17.52 10.85 -6.88
N SER A 100 17.16 10.26 -8.01
CA SER A 100 17.90 9.17 -8.63
C SER A 100 18.97 9.79 -9.54
N SER A 101 20.25 9.73 -9.17
CA SER A 101 21.34 10.11 -10.09
C SER A 101 21.78 8.95 -10.97
N ASP A 102 21.64 7.71 -10.48
CA ASP A 102 21.82 6.42 -11.15
C ASP A 102 21.02 5.36 -10.37
N LEU A 103 20.72 4.19 -10.97
CA LEU A 103 19.90 3.11 -10.39
C LEU A 103 20.41 2.53 -9.04
N LEU A 104 21.56 3.00 -8.54
CA LEU A 104 22.25 2.54 -7.32
C LEU A 104 22.45 3.66 -6.29
N ALA A 105 22.21 4.91 -6.64
CA ALA A 105 22.44 6.07 -5.79
C ALA A 105 21.14 6.85 -5.66
N ASN A 106 20.35 6.46 -4.65
CA ASN A 106 19.24 7.27 -4.20
C ASN A 106 19.83 8.38 -3.32
N SER A 107 19.33 9.60 -3.46
CA SER A 107 19.65 10.66 -2.52
C SER A 107 18.36 11.29 -2.07
N ILE A 108 18.16 11.28 -0.76
CA ILE A 108 16.97 11.85 -0.14
C ILE A 108 17.31 13.23 0.38
N TYR A 109 16.49 14.20 0.00
CA TYR A 109 16.59 15.58 0.43
C TYR A 109 15.25 16.04 0.99
N THR A 110 15.29 17.06 1.85
CA THR A 110 14.12 17.82 2.23
C THR A 110 14.24 19.24 1.68
N ALA A 111 13.20 19.73 1.02
CA ALA A 111 13.07 21.12 0.63
C ALA A 111 12.05 21.82 1.54
N ALA A 112 12.39 22.99 2.07
CA ALA A 112 11.51 23.78 2.93
C ALA A 112 11.25 25.17 2.35
N THR A 113 10.04 25.69 2.54
CA THR A 113 9.64 27.06 2.18
C THR A 113 8.99 27.76 3.37
N GLY A 114 9.11 29.08 3.42
CA GLY A 114 8.43 29.96 4.38
C GLY A 114 7.64 31.09 3.72
N ASP A 115 7.46 31.03 2.40
CA ASP A 115 6.80 32.04 1.57
C ASP A 115 5.76 31.45 0.61
N GLY A 116 5.22 30.27 0.94
CA GLY A 116 4.19 29.58 0.16
C GLY A 116 4.72 28.92 -1.12
N GLY A 117 6.01 28.57 -1.14
CA GLY A 117 6.65 27.89 -2.26
C GLY A 117 7.21 28.80 -3.34
N GLN A 118 7.36 30.11 -3.06
CA GLN A 118 8.05 31.05 -3.96
C GLN A 118 9.57 30.83 -3.94
N THR A 119 10.11 30.51 -2.77
CA THR A 119 11.50 30.11 -2.58
C THR A 119 11.61 28.84 -1.75
N TRP A 120 12.63 28.04 -2.04
CA TRP A 120 12.90 26.76 -1.40
C TRP A 120 14.35 26.68 -0.92
N THR A 121 14.54 26.12 0.27
CA THR A 121 15.85 25.74 0.81
C THR A 121 15.94 24.22 0.89
N THR A 122 16.89 23.63 0.18
CA THR A 122 17.07 22.17 0.13
C THR A 122 18.21 21.73 1.03
N SER A 123 17.97 20.69 1.83
CA SER A 123 18.94 20.06 2.73
C SER A 123 18.98 18.56 2.47
N ALA A 124 20.18 17.98 2.44
CA ALA A 124 20.31 16.53 2.35
C ALA A 124 19.84 15.88 3.66
N VAL A 125 19.12 14.76 3.56
CA VAL A 125 18.84 13.92 4.73
C VAL A 125 20.12 13.13 5.01
N ALA A 126 21.04 13.75 5.73
CA ALA A 126 22.30 13.13 6.12
C ALA A 126 22.05 12.18 7.31
N GLY A 127 22.30 10.88 7.11
CA GLY A 127 22.13 9.85 8.12
C GLY A 127 23.45 9.23 8.61
N GLY A 128 24.48 10.01 8.95
CA GLY A 128 25.72 9.47 9.54
C GLY A 128 26.42 8.39 8.70
N ASP A 129 27.30 7.58 9.31
CA ASP A 129 28.18 6.58 8.66
C ASP A 129 27.47 5.40 7.94
N GLN A 130 26.16 5.46 7.67
CA GLN A 130 25.37 4.38 7.07
C GLN A 130 24.61 4.92 5.84
N ASP A 131 25.15 4.68 4.65
CA ASP A 131 24.44 4.93 3.39
C ASP A 131 23.29 3.92 3.24
N VAL A 132 22.10 4.30 3.72
CA VAL A 132 20.86 3.51 3.61
C VAL A 132 20.07 3.80 2.35
N SER A 133 20.62 4.57 1.42
CA SER A 133 19.87 5.05 0.25
C SER A 133 19.42 3.92 -0.68
N HIS A 134 20.25 2.89 -0.85
CA HIS A 134 19.94 1.68 -1.62
C HIS A 134 18.83 0.81 -0.99
N MET A 135 18.48 1.08 0.26
CA MET A 135 17.46 0.38 1.01
C MET A 135 16.12 1.14 1.05
N TYR A 136 16.04 2.33 0.42
CA TYR A 136 14.86 3.18 0.44
C TYR A 136 13.74 2.63 -0.47
N GLY A 137 12.53 2.51 0.10
CA GLY A 137 11.34 1.92 -0.53
C GLY A 137 10.40 2.91 -1.22
N ALA A 138 10.87 4.10 -1.59
CA ALA A 138 10.10 5.12 -2.31
C ALA A 138 8.75 5.51 -1.67
N GLY A 139 8.79 5.86 -0.38
CA GLY A 139 7.67 6.42 0.37
C GLY A 139 8.15 7.17 1.61
N ALA A 140 7.54 8.33 1.89
CA ALA A 140 7.93 9.15 3.03
C ALA A 140 6.74 9.83 3.71
N HIS A 141 6.78 9.92 5.03
CA HIS A 141 5.91 10.79 5.82
C HIS A 141 6.75 11.88 6.46
N ILE A 142 6.36 13.14 6.24
CA ILE A 142 6.99 14.30 6.87
C ILE A 142 5.93 15.07 7.65
N PHE A 143 6.26 15.47 8.87
CA PHE A 143 5.31 16.11 9.78
C PHE A 143 6.03 17.12 10.66
N PHE A 144 5.43 18.29 10.87
CA PHE A 144 5.93 19.31 11.78
C PHE A 144 4.83 19.79 12.71
N ILE A 145 5.14 19.93 14.00
CA ILE A 145 4.22 20.55 14.99
C ILE A 145 4.35 22.07 15.01
N ASP A 146 5.51 22.58 14.58
CA ASP A 146 5.83 23.99 14.48
C ASP A 146 6.93 24.19 13.43
N ARG A 147 7.39 25.42 13.21
CA ARG A 147 8.37 25.76 12.17
C ARG A 147 9.76 25.15 12.35
N THR A 148 10.04 24.56 13.51
CA THR A 148 11.36 24.07 13.90
C THR A 148 11.38 22.58 14.24
N ASN A 149 10.31 22.05 14.81
CA ASN A 149 10.26 20.68 15.33
C ASN A 149 9.45 19.80 14.38
N GLY A 150 10.11 18.80 13.79
CA GLY A 150 9.50 17.89 12.84
C GLY A 150 10.10 16.50 12.82
N TRP A 151 9.39 15.59 12.17
CA TRP A 151 9.74 14.20 11.98
C TRP A 151 9.67 13.85 10.49
N LEU A 152 10.61 13.01 10.07
CA LEU A 152 10.66 12.46 8.73
C LEU A 152 10.77 10.95 8.87
N PHE A 153 9.84 10.23 8.29
CA PHE A 153 9.81 8.78 8.31
C PHE A 153 9.97 8.27 6.88
N LEU A 154 11.09 7.61 6.61
CA LEU A 154 11.41 7.07 5.29
C LEU A 154 11.16 5.57 5.25
N ARG A 155 10.41 5.11 4.24
CA ARG A 155 10.12 3.68 4.05
C ARG A 155 11.37 2.90 3.65
N ARG A 156 11.52 1.69 4.20
CA ARG A 156 12.47 0.67 3.73
C ARG A 156 11.86 -0.16 2.60
N ALA A 157 12.68 -0.57 1.65
CA ALA A 157 12.33 -1.57 0.63
C ALA A 157 12.30 -2.96 1.29
N THR A 158 11.20 -3.24 1.99
CA THR A 158 10.89 -4.52 2.62
C THR A 158 9.73 -5.19 1.94
N SER A 159 9.52 -6.48 2.23
CA SER A 159 8.31 -7.20 1.85
C SER A 159 7.06 -6.53 2.44
N SER A 160 5.89 -6.95 1.95
CA SER A 160 4.60 -6.54 2.49
C SER A 160 4.40 -6.95 3.97
N ALA A 161 5.12 -7.95 4.46
CA ALA A 161 5.16 -8.36 5.88
C ALA A 161 6.14 -7.54 6.72
N GLY A 162 7.22 -7.02 6.12
CA GLY A 162 8.22 -6.24 6.84
C GLY A 162 7.70 -4.90 7.33
N SER A 163 7.05 -4.12 6.45
CA SER A 163 6.55 -2.74 6.66
C SER A 163 7.41 -1.92 7.64
N ARG A 164 8.65 -1.61 7.26
CA ARG A 164 9.65 -0.90 8.10
C ARG A 164 10.12 0.44 7.54
N GLY A 165 10.78 1.23 8.38
CA GLY A 165 11.32 2.53 7.97
C GLY A 165 12.30 3.14 8.95
N TRP A 166 12.94 4.24 8.56
CA TRP A 166 13.81 5.03 9.44
C TRP A 166 13.14 6.33 9.85
N LEU A 167 12.99 6.52 11.16
CA LEU A 167 12.46 7.75 11.73
C LEU A 167 13.59 8.72 12.05
N TYR A 168 13.44 9.95 11.58
CA TYR A 168 14.31 11.07 11.88
C TYR A 168 13.53 12.15 12.62
N SER A 169 14.25 12.93 13.43
CA SER A 169 13.74 14.14 14.07
C SER A 169 14.59 15.35 13.71
N SER A 170 13.96 16.51 13.62
CA SER A 170 14.61 17.80 13.44
C SER A 170 14.13 18.80 14.50
N THR A 171 15.03 19.70 14.89
CA THR A 171 14.75 20.83 15.80
C THR A 171 15.12 22.18 15.18
N ASP A 172 15.41 22.21 13.88
CA ASP A 172 15.85 23.39 13.13
C ASP A 172 15.11 23.57 11.79
N GLY A 173 13.90 23.01 11.69
CA GLY A 173 13.04 23.19 10.52
C GLY A 173 13.42 22.29 9.34
N GLY A 174 14.04 21.14 9.60
CA GLY A 174 14.46 20.19 8.56
C GLY A 174 15.78 20.54 7.89
N GLN A 175 16.60 21.41 8.49
CA GLN A 175 17.95 21.69 7.99
C GLN A 175 18.91 20.57 8.37
N ASN A 176 18.74 20.01 9.57
CA ASN A 176 19.43 18.81 10.02
C ASN A 176 18.44 17.77 10.55
N TRP A 177 18.73 16.51 10.25
CA TRP A 177 17.94 15.35 10.64
C TRP A 177 18.76 14.42 11.52
N ARG A 178 18.23 14.06 12.68
CA ARG A 178 18.82 13.07 13.59
C ARG A 178 18.05 11.76 13.48
N LEU A 179 18.72 10.69 13.06
CA LEU A 179 18.19 9.33 13.07
C LEU A 179 17.83 8.92 14.50
N LEU A 180 16.61 8.43 14.69
CA LEU A 180 16.10 7.84 15.92
C LEU A 180 16.19 6.31 15.87
N PRO A 181 16.05 5.60 17.00
CA PRO A 181 15.83 4.16 17.00
C PRO A 181 14.70 3.77 16.04
N GLU A 182 14.86 2.63 15.37
CA GLU A 182 13.87 2.15 14.40
C GLU A 182 12.51 1.89 15.10
N PRO A 183 11.41 2.50 14.61
CA PRO A 183 10.08 2.21 15.12
C PRO A 183 9.66 0.75 14.86
N PRO A 184 8.67 0.22 15.61
CA PRO A 184 8.22 -1.17 15.46
C PRO A 184 7.47 -1.44 14.13
N ALA A 185 7.08 -0.40 13.40
CA ALA A 185 6.35 -0.48 12.14
C ALA A 185 6.50 0.83 11.34
N TYR A 186 6.32 0.78 10.03
CA TYR A 186 6.20 1.94 9.16
C TYR A 186 4.75 2.38 9.00
N GLY A 187 4.53 3.69 8.91
CA GLY A 187 3.21 4.28 8.69
C GLY A 187 3.23 5.79 8.94
N PRO A 188 2.13 6.50 8.69
CA PRO A 188 2.02 7.90 9.02
C PRO A 188 2.21 8.13 10.52
N VAL A 189 2.82 9.28 10.86
CA VAL A 189 3.01 9.73 12.24
C VAL A 189 2.30 11.05 12.50
N HIS A 190 1.79 11.21 13.72
CA HIS A 190 1.22 12.46 14.19
C HIS A 190 1.73 12.77 15.60
N PHE A 191 2.34 13.93 15.78
CA PHE A 191 2.81 14.39 17.08
C PHE A 191 1.95 15.55 17.57
N THR A 192 1.55 15.52 18.83
CA THR A 192 0.83 16.63 19.49
C THR A 192 1.80 17.55 20.25
N SER A 193 3.02 17.07 20.50
CA SER A 193 4.09 17.82 21.13
C SER A 193 5.45 17.21 20.75
N ARG A 194 6.55 17.80 21.23
CA ARG A 194 7.91 17.27 21.02
C ARG A 194 8.14 15.88 21.62
N THR A 195 7.27 15.42 22.51
CA THR A 195 7.44 14.15 23.22
C THR A 195 6.30 13.17 22.96
N VAL A 196 5.08 13.66 22.76
CA VAL A 196 3.88 12.83 22.57
C VAL A 196 3.59 12.70 21.08
N GLY A 197 3.60 11.46 20.59
CA GLY A 197 3.27 11.15 19.20
C GLY A 197 2.66 9.78 19.02
N TRP A 198 2.13 9.57 17.81
CA TRP A 198 1.34 8.42 17.41
C TRP A 198 1.82 7.91 16.07
N LEU A 199 1.72 6.61 15.87
CA LEU A 199 2.07 5.90 14.65
C LEU A 199 1.00 4.86 14.40
N ALA A 200 0.30 4.98 13.27
CA ALA A 200 -0.66 3.98 12.81
C ALA A 200 -0.12 3.39 11.51
N GLY A 201 0.02 2.06 11.45
CA GLY A 201 0.66 1.42 10.31
C GLY A 201 0.99 -0.05 10.55
N GLY A 202 2.16 -0.46 10.06
CA GLY A 202 2.56 -1.85 9.99
C GLY A 202 1.85 -2.59 8.85
N PRO A 203 2.07 -3.90 8.72
CA PRO A 203 1.45 -4.67 7.66
C PRO A 203 -0.07 -4.57 7.74
N ASN A 204 -0.68 -4.14 6.65
CA ASN A 204 -2.11 -3.85 6.53
C ASN A 204 -2.68 -2.81 7.52
N ASN A 205 -1.88 -1.89 8.07
CA ASN A 205 -2.35 -0.82 8.95
C ASN A 205 -3.08 -1.29 10.22
N VAL A 206 -2.68 -2.46 10.76
CA VAL A 206 -3.34 -3.08 11.93
C VAL A 206 -2.69 -2.74 13.27
N LEU A 207 -1.67 -1.86 13.28
CA LEU A 207 -0.94 -1.52 14.48
C LEU A 207 -1.06 -0.03 14.81
N LEU A 208 -1.35 0.27 16.07
CA LEU A 208 -1.28 1.61 16.65
C LEU A 208 -0.22 1.63 17.75
N TYR A 209 0.64 2.64 17.70
CA TYR A 209 1.66 2.88 18.72
C TYR A 209 1.64 4.32 19.20
N ALA A 210 2.00 4.49 20.46
CA ALA A 210 2.24 5.77 21.09
C ALA A 210 3.69 5.91 21.52
N SER A 211 4.24 7.10 21.29
CA SER A 211 5.51 7.56 21.87
C SER A 211 5.22 8.61 22.95
N ARG A 212 6.02 8.59 24.01
CA ARG A 212 6.03 9.61 25.08
C ARG A 212 7.39 10.31 25.23
N ASP A 213 8.33 10.05 24.33
CA ASP A 213 9.70 10.57 24.37
C ASP A 213 10.21 11.09 23.00
N GLY A 214 9.29 11.44 22.10
CA GLY A 214 9.59 12.07 20.81
C GLY A 214 9.98 11.09 19.71
N GLY A 215 9.59 9.82 19.85
CA GLY A 215 9.84 8.74 18.89
C GLY A 215 11.08 7.91 19.21
N LEU A 216 11.63 8.01 20.43
CA LEU A 216 12.76 7.17 20.86
C LEU A 216 12.27 5.78 21.28
N THR A 217 11.09 5.70 21.88
CA THR A 217 10.42 4.44 22.22
C THR A 217 8.94 4.49 21.84
N TRP A 218 8.40 3.33 21.48
CA TRP A 218 7.02 3.15 21.04
C TRP A 218 6.37 2.05 21.86
N THR A 219 5.19 2.33 22.41
CA THR A 219 4.35 1.38 23.14
C THR A 219 3.11 1.11 22.30
N GLU A 220 2.78 -0.16 22.11
CA GLU A 220 1.58 -0.56 21.38
C GLU A 220 0.33 -0.12 22.15
N GLU A 221 -0.59 0.52 21.45
CA GLU A 221 -1.86 0.98 21.98
C GLU A 221 -2.97 0.06 21.49
N ARG A 222 -3.86 -0.32 22.40
CA ARG A 222 -4.99 -1.22 22.10
C ARG A 222 -6.27 -0.60 22.62
N VAL A 223 -7.33 -0.79 21.85
CA VAL A 223 -8.69 -0.42 22.27
C VAL A 223 -9.48 -1.68 22.55
N THR A 224 -10.54 -1.55 23.37
CA THR A 224 -11.45 -2.68 23.61
C THR A 224 -12.48 -2.72 22.48
N PRO A 225 -12.60 -3.82 21.71
CA PRO A 225 -13.60 -3.94 20.67
C PRO A 225 -15.03 -3.75 21.20
N PRO A 226 -15.98 -3.23 20.40
CA PRO A 226 -17.39 -3.15 20.80
C PRO A 226 -17.95 -4.51 21.27
N ALA A 227 -18.88 -4.49 22.23
CA ALA A 227 -19.41 -5.71 22.80
C ALA A 227 -20.08 -6.61 21.74
N GLY A 228 -19.79 -7.92 21.78
CA GLY A 228 -20.34 -8.90 20.84
C GLY A 228 -19.62 -8.97 19.48
N THR A 229 -18.52 -8.26 19.30
CA THR A 229 -17.66 -8.44 18.12
C THR A 229 -16.61 -9.52 18.37
N HIS A 230 -16.62 -10.56 17.54
CA HIS A 230 -15.45 -11.39 17.33
C HIS A 230 -14.65 -10.75 16.18
N SER A 231 -13.82 -9.75 16.50
CA SER A 231 -12.95 -9.14 15.50
C SER A 231 -11.90 -10.16 15.07
N VAL A 232 -11.74 -10.31 13.76
CA VAL A 232 -10.61 -11.05 13.19
C VAL A 232 -9.48 -10.09 12.80
N ARG A 233 -9.80 -8.80 12.63
CA ARG A 233 -8.85 -7.75 12.27
C ARG A 233 -9.31 -6.37 12.74
N GLU A 234 -8.33 -5.53 13.08
CA GLU A 234 -8.51 -4.15 13.51
C GLU A 234 -7.63 -3.26 12.62
N VAL A 235 -8.20 -2.21 12.04
CA VAL A 235 -7.47 -1.21 11.23
C VAL A 235 -7.56 0.13 11.92
N PHE A 236 -6.40 0.73 12.17
CA PHE A 236 -6.29 1.97 12.92
C PHE A 236 -6.07 3.16 11.99
N GLU A 237 -6.85 4.22 12.19
CA GLU A 237 -6.50 5.56 11.72
C GLU A 237 -5.61 6.27 12.76
N LEU A 238 -4.87 7.29 12.35
CA LEU A 238 -4.18 8.14 13.32
C LEU A 238 -5.19 8.92 14.17
N PRO A 239 -4.98 9.04 15.49
CA PRO A 239 -5.83 9.88 16.32
C PRO A 239 -5.66 11.36 15.94
N VAL A 240 -6.78 12.08 15.92
CA VAL A 240 -6.82 13.53 15.72
C VAL A 240 -7.12 14.20 17.05
N PHE A 241 -6.32 15.19 17.41
CA PHE A 241 -6.41 15.90 18.68
C PHE A 241 -6.90 17.33 18.45
N ASP A 242 -8.00 17.68 19.12
CA ASP A 242 -8.55 19.05 19.13
C ASP A 242 -7.70 19.96 20.04
N ASP A 243 -7.11 19.38 21.08
CA ASP A 243 -6.17 20.02 22.00
C ASP A 243 -5.16 18.98 22.55
N LEU A 244 -4.26 19.40 23.44
CA LEU A 244 -3.21 18.51 23.97
C LEU A 244 -3.74 17.29 24.75
N ASN A 245 -5.00 17.30 25.20
CA ASN A 245 -5.62 16.26 26.04
C ASN A 245 -6.76 15.54 25.32
N SER A 246 -7.55 16.26 24.53
CA SER A 246 -8.79 15.78 23.91
C SER A 246 -8.54 15.34 22.48
N GLY A 247 -8.97 14.13 22.14
CA GLY A 247 -8.80 13.59 20.79
C GLY A 247 -9.75 12.45 20.46
N THR A 248 -9.83 12.13 19.18
CA THR A 248 -10.70 11.13 18.59
C THR A 248 -9.86 10.09 17.84
N LEU A 249 -10.23 8.82 17.98
CA LEU A 249 -9.63 7.68 17.29
C LEU A 249 -10.73 6.87 16.62
N ALA A 250 -10.58 6.59 15.33
CA ALA A 250 -11.44 5.69 14.58
C ALA A 250 -10.72 4.35 14.36
N VAL A 251 -11.41 3.26 14.63
CA VAL A 251 -10.90 1.91 14.41
C VAL A 251 -11.93 1.10 13.63
N THR A 252 -11.51 0.52 12.52
CA THR A 252 -12.35 -0.38 11.72
C THR A 252 -12.10 -1.83 12.13
N PHE A 253 -13.14 -2.49 12.62
CA PHE A 253 -13.12 -3.90 12.98
C PHE A 253 -13.75 -4.71 11.85
N SER A 254 -13.01 -5.64 11.28
CA SER A 254 -13.59 -6.65 10.39
C SER A 254 -14.15 -7.77 11.26
N VAL A 255 -15.47 -7.93 11.24
CA VAL A 255 -16.20 -8.85 12.12
C VAL A 255 -16.73 -10.03 11.33
N MET A 256 -16.38 -11.25 11.76
CA MET A 256 -16.96 -12.47 11.22
C MET A 256 -18.38 -12.68 11.80
N PRO A 257 -19.40 -12.95 10.97
CA PRO A 257 -20.72 -13.33 11.47
C PRO A 257 -20.63 -14.60 12.34
N ALA A 258 -21.35 -14.63 13.46
CA ALA A 258 -21.34 -15.75 14.41
C ALA A 258 -21.96 -17.06 13.87
N ALA A 259 -22.54 -17.06 12.66
CA ALA A 259 -23.22 -18.21 12.06
C ALA A 259 -22.79 -18.39 10.60
N HIS A 260 -21.87 -19.34 10.38
CA HIS A 260 -21.42 -20.00 9.12
C HIS A 260 -21.08 -19.12 7.86
N PRO A 261 -19.99 -19.45 7.13
CA PRO A 261 -19.75 -18.93 5.77
C PRO A 261 -20.98 -19.17 4.87
N PRO A 262 -21.34 -18.24 3.94
CA PRO A 262 -20.40 -17.56 3.04
C PRO A 262 -20.62 -16.04 2.97
N PHE A 263 -20.92 -15.37 4.08
CA PHE A 263 -21.09 -13.91 4.06
C PHE A 263 -19.75 -13.20 4.28
N PRO A 264 -19.44 -12.16 3.48
CA PRO A 264 -18.21 -11.39 3.67
C PRO A 264 -18.21 -10.74 5.07
N PRO A 265 -17.02 -10.56 5.68
CA PRO A 265 -16.92 -9.82 6.93
C PRO A 265 -17.55 -8.45 6.78
N ARG A 266 -18.23 -8.02 7.83
CA ARG A 266 -18.81 -6.67 7.88
C ARG A 266 -17.89 -5.78 8.67
N ASP A 267 -17.50 -4.66 8.04
CA ASP A 267 -16.73 -3.63 8.72
C ASP A 267 -17.61 -2.87 9.71
N LEU A 268 -17.14 -2.82 10.96
CA LEU A 268 -17.69 -2.02 12.03
C LEU A 268 -16.69 -0.93 12.38
N VAL A 269 -17.09 0.33 12.21
CA VAL A 269 -16.29 1.47 12.64
C VAL A 269 -16.66 1.76 14.07
N ALA A 270 -15.67 1.83 14.94
CA ALA A 270 -15.83 2.26 16.32
C ALA A 270 -15.07 3.56 16.53
N VAL A 271 -15.75 4.52 17.16
CA VAL A 271 -15.21 5.84 17.46
C VAL A 271 -14.93 5.94 18.94
N TYR A 272 -13.66 6.18 19.27
CA TYR A 272 -13.17 6.36 20.64
C TYR A 272 -12.76 7.80 20.86
N THR A 273 -12.85 8.25 22.10
CA THR A 273 -12.32 9.55 22.52
C THR A 273 -11.42 9.43 23.74
N THR A 274 -10.52 10.41 23.86
CA THR A 274 -9.63 10.59 25.00
C THR A 274 -9.83 11.98 25.61
N THR A 275 -9.51 12.11 26.90
CA THR A 275 -9.34 13.40 27.58
C THR A 275 -8.02 13.50 28.36
N ASP A 276 -7.11 12.55 28.16
CA ASP A 276 -5.82 12.42 28.85
C ASP A 276 -4.64 12.20 27.88
N SER A 277 -4.69 12.86 26.71
CA SER A 277 -3.68 12.79 25.66
C SER A 277 -3.53 11.39 25.05
N GLY A 278 -4.58 10.58 25.12
CA GLY A 278 -4.66 9.21 24.63
C GLY A 278 -3.96 8.21 25.55
N ALA A 279 -3.85 8.51 26.85
CA ALA A 279 -3.47 7.50 27.82
C ALA A 279 -4.61 6.48 28.05
N THR A 280 -5.86 6.91 27.88
CA THR A 280 -7.03 6.05 27.87
C THR A 280 -8.01 6.41 26.74
N TRP A 281 -8.64 5.40 26.15
CA TRP A 281 -9.62 5.54 25.08
C TRP A 281 -10.97 4.99 25.52
N SER A 282 -12.02 5.79 25.38
CA SER A 282 -13.40 5.42 25.72
C SER A 282 -14.24 5.30 24.45
N LEU A 283 -14.84 4.12 24.23
CA LEU A 283 -15.77 3.90 23.13
C LEU A 283 -16.98 4.82 23.27
N GLN A 284 -17.22 5.67 22.27
CA GLN A 284 -18.39 6.54 22.23
C GLN A 284 -19.55 5.86 21.52
N HIS A 285 -19.32 5.38 20.31
CA HIS A 285 -20.31 4.67 19.50
C HIS A 285 -19.62 3.83 18.42
N SER A 286 -20.39 2.97 17.77
CA SER A 286 -19.94 2.19 16.62
C SER A 286 -21.06 2.04 15.60
N TYR A 287 -20.72 2.00 14.32
CA TYR A 287 -21.67 1.86 13.22
C TYR A 287 -21.10 0.94 12.13
N ARG A 288 -21.99 0.33 11.35
CA ARG A 288 -21.59 -0.52 10.22
C ARG A 288 -21.26 0.35 9.02
N ARG A 289 -20.13 0.08 8.39
CA ARG A 289 -19.67 0.79 7.18
C ARG A 289 -19.74 -0.17 5.99
N ASN A 290 -20.11 0.37 4.82
CA ASN A 290 -19.91 -0.37 3.57
C ASN A 290 -18.40 -0.40 3.28
N THR A 291 -17.87 -1.56 2.95
CA THR A 291 -16.42 -1.81 2.82
C THR A 291 -15.71 -0.86 1.85
N LEU A 292 -16.42 -0.26 0.88
CA LEU A 292 -15.87 0.62 -0.17
C LEU A 292 -15.70 2.10 0.26
N ALA A 293 -15.75 2.38 1.56
CA ALA A 293 -15.67 3.75 2.08
C ALA A 293 -14.30 4.08 2.65
N ASP A 294 -13.73 5.21 2.21
CA ASP A 294 -12.60 5.85 2.86
C ASP A 294 -13.10 6.82 3.94
N SER A 295 -12.25 7.18 4.91
CA SER A 295 -12.64 8.05 6.01
C SER A 295 -11.54 8.99 6.50
N GLN A 296 -12.00 10.08 7.13
CA GLN A 296 -11.14 11.04 7.81
C GLN A 296 -11.84 11.55 9.08
N ILE A 297 -11.07 11.73 10.16
CA ILE A 297 -11.55 12.41 11.36
C ILE A 297 -11.38 13.92 11.19
N VAL A 298 -12.48 14.68 11.30
CA VAL A 298 -12.52 16.15 11.28
C VAL A 298 -13.56 16.64 12.27
N ASP A 299 -13.24 17.70 13.05
CA ASP A 299 -14.11 18.23 14.10
C ASP A 299 -14.62 17.15 15.07
N SER A 300 -13.74 16.20 15.44
CA SER A 300 -14.08 15.01 16.26
C SER A 300 -15.22 14.14 15.69
N LYS A 301 -15.47 14.22 14.38
CA LYS A 301 -16.40 13.35 13.64
C LYS A 301 -15.65 12.56 12.57
N VAL A 302 -16.06 11.31 12.35
CA VAL A 302 -15.53 10.48 11.24
C VAL A 302 -16.38 10.78 10.00
N ILE A 303 -15.80 11.44 9.00
CA ILE A 303 -16.42 11.64 7.69
C ILE A 303 -16.11 10.41 6.85
N ASP A 304 -17.14 9.64 6.46
CA ASP A 304 -16.95 8.56 5.47
C ASP A 304 -17.37 9.03 4.09
N VAL A 305 -16.64 8.56 3.07
CA VAL A 305 -16.90 8.82 1.66
C VAL A 305 -16.89 7.53 0.87
N PHE A 306 -17.96 7.26 0.12
CA PHE A 306 -18.02 6.14 -0.83
C PHE A 306 -18.88 6.47 -2.05
N SER A 307 -18.66 5.73 -3.13
CA SER A 307 -19.54 5.77 -4.30
C SER A 307 -20.47 4.55 -4.34
N VAL A 308 -21.74 4.77 -4.66
CA VAL A 308 -22.71 3.70 -4.87
C VAL A 308 -23.72 4.14 -5.93
N ASN A 309 -24.07 3.26 -6.87
CA ASN A 309 -25.15 3.50 -7.85
C ASN A 309 -25.09 4.87 -8.57
N GLY A 310 -23.90 5.35 -8.88
CA GLY A 310 -23.72 6.61 -9.60
C GLY A 310 -23.82 7.88 -8.76
N VAL A 311 -23.81 7.77 -7.43
CA VAL A 311 -23.75 8.90 -6.48
C VAL A 311 -22.53 8.79 -5.57
N LEU A 312 -22.15 9.92 -4.98
CA LEU A 312 -21.21 10.00 -3.85
C LEU A 312 -22.01 10.19 -2.58
N VAL A 313 -21.68 9.42 -1.55
CA VAL A 313 -22.23 9.55 -0.21
C VAL A 313 -21.12 10.06 0.69
N VAL A 314 -21.35 11.19 1.36
CA VAL A 314 -20.34 11.93 2.14
C VAL A 314 -20.93 12.41 3.45
N GLY A 315 -20.24 12.20 4.55
CA GLY A 315 -20.60 12.82 5.83
C GLY A 315 -20.41 11.88 7.01
N PRO A 316 -20.70 12.33 8.23
CA PRO A 316 -20.47 11.52 9.43
C PRO A 316 -21.65 10.61 9.76
N ASP A 317 -21.37 9.35 10.16
CA ASP A 317 -22.34 8.37 10.69
C ASP A 317 -23.73 8.42 10.00
N LYS A 318 -24.77 8.93 10.68
CA LYS A 318 -26.14 9.03 10.14
C LYS A 318 -26.41 10.32 9.35
N GLU A 319 -25.53 11.32 9.43
CA GLU A 319 -25.65 12.62 8.76
C GLU A 319 -24.98 12.59 7.36
N LYS A 320 -25.44 11.69 6.49
CA LYS A 320 -24.89 11.56 5.13
C LYS A 320 -25.54 12.52 4.14
N ASN A 321 -24.72 13.26 3.42
CA ASN A 321 -25.09 13.96 2.19
C ASN A 321 -24.93 13.03 0.98
N ILE A 322 -25.79 13.21 -0.02
CA ILE A 322 -25.74 12.47 -1.29
C ILE A 322 -25.56 13.49 -2.40
N ALA A 323 -24.48 13.35 -3.18
CA ALA A 323 -24.21 14.16 -4.35
C ALA A 323 -24.23 13.31 -5.62
N PRO A 324 -24.73 13.85 -6.75
CA PRO A 324 -24.55 13.19 -8.04
C PRO A 324 -23.05 13.13 -8.38
N LEU A 325 -22.63 12.05 -9.04
CA LEU A 325 -21.27 12.01 -9.59
C LEU A 325 -21.07 13.14 -10.61
N PRO A 326 -19.87 13.75 -10.66
CA PRO A 326 -19.51 14.65 -11.74
C PRO A 326 -19.70 13.99 -13.11
N SER A 327 -20.11 14.78 -14.11
CA SER A 327 -20.33 14.28 -15.48
C SER A 327 -19.10 13.61 -16.10
N LEU A 328 -17.90 14.00 -15.65
CA LEU A 328 -16.64 13.34 -16.00
C LEU A 328 -16.65 11.83 -15.73
N PHE A 329 -17.37 11.41 -14.69
CA PHE A 329 -17.50 10.02 -14.24
C PHE A 329 -18.85 9.40 -14.61
N ALA A 330 -19.59 10.01 -15.54
CA ALA A 330 -20.84 9.41 -16.03
C ALA A 330 -20.55 8.05 -16.66
N GLY A 331 -21.27 7.01 -16.21
CA GLY A 331 -21.08 5.64 -16.66
C GLY A 331 -19.77 4.98 -16.20
N ALA A 332 -19.09 5.55 -15.21
CA ALA A 332 -17.97 4.89 -14.55
C ALA A 332 -18.44 3.58 -13.90
N SER A 333 -17.74 2.50 -14.18
CA SER A 333 -18.03 1.17 -13.62
C SER A 333 -17.09 0.82 -12.45
N MET A 334 -15.95 1.49 -12.34
CA MET A 334 -14.85 1.15 -11.42
C MET A 334 -14.31 2.42 -10.77
N LEU A 335 -15.07 2.95 -9.79
CA LEU A 335 -14.71 4.15 -9.05
C LEU A 335 -14.03 3.80 -7.73
N SER A 336 -12.90 4.44 -7.47
CA SER A 336 -12.25 4.42 -6.16
C SER A 336 -12.17 5.82 -5.58
N VAL A 337 -12.43 5.91 -4.29
CA VAL A 337 -12.16 7.11 -3.48
C VAL A 337 -10.72 6.97 -3.00
N GLY A 338 -9.87 7.87 -3.46
CA GLY A 338 -8.48 7.98 -3.03
C GLY A 338 -8.37 8.89 -1.82
N ARG A 339 -7.59 9.96 -1.91
CA ARG A 339 -7.34 10.89 -0.80
C ARG A 339 -8.57 11.70 -0.38
N LEU A 340 -8.80 11.78 0.93
CA LEU A 340 -9.75 12.70 1.57
C LEU A 340 -9.00 13.80 2.33
N SER A 341 -9.47 15.05 2.21
CA SER A 341 -8.92 16.18 2.97
C SER A 341 -10.00 17.23 3.24
N PHE A 342 -10.74 17.03 4.32
CA PHE A 342 -11.64 17.99 4.94
C PHE A 342 -10.88 18.81 5.98
N VAL A 343 -11.16 20.12 6.01
CA VAL A 343 -10.66 21.05 7.04
C VAL A 343 -11.72 21.38 8.08
N ASP A 344 -12.99 21.19 7.72
CA ASP A 344 -14.16 21.25 8.59
C ASP A 344 -15.30 20.41 7.97
N ALA A 345 -16.42 20.30 8.66
CA ALA A 345 -17.58 19.53 8.19
C ALA A 345 -18.20 19.98 6.85
N ASN A 346 -17.89 21.18 6.34
CA ASN A 346 -18.43 21.71 5.09
C ASN A 346 -17.39 21.77 3.96
N ASN A 347 -16.15 22.10 4.29
CA ASN A 347 -15.08 22.35 3.34
C ASN A 347 -14.14 21.14 3.25
N GLY A 348 -14.07 20.54 2.06
CA GLY A 348 -13.18 19.41 1.86
C GLY A 348 -12.93 19.06 0.42
N TRP A 349 -11.84 18.31 0.25
CA TRP A 349 -11.43 17.73 -1.01
C TRP A 349 -11.54 16.21 -0.97
N LEU A 350 -11.82 15.62 -2.13
CA LEU A 350 -11.68 14.20 -2.36
C LEU A 350 -11.07 13.95 -3.74
N VAL A 351 -10.17 12.97 -3.83
CA VAL A 351 -9.64 12.48 -5.11
C VAL A 351 -10.47 11.27 -5.52
N LEU A 352 -11.16 11.39 -6.66
CA LEU A 352 -11.93 10.31 -7.25
C LEU A 352 -11.20 9.77 -8.48
N SER A 353 -11.05 8.46 -8.55
CA SER A 353 -10.39 7.78 -9.67
C SER A 353 -11.34 6.81 -10.34
N ASP A 354 -11.30 6.78 -11.67
CA ASP A 354 -12.07 5.88 -12.51
C ASP A 354 -11.09 5.06 -13.36
N HIS A 355 -11.17 3.75 -13.19
CA HIS A 355 -10.28 2.78 -13.82
C HIS A 355 -11.03 2.08 -14.95
N ARG A 356 -11.22 2.78 -16.08
CA ARG A 356 -11.94 2.23 -17.23
C ARG A 356 -11.03 1.36 -18.08
N ASN A 357 -11.62 0.36 -18.72
CA ASN A 357 -10.95 -0.52 -19.68
C ASN A 357 -9.72 -1.21 -19.10
N CYS A 358 -9.70 -1.53 -17.80
CA CYS A 358 -8.63 -2.30 -17.17
C CYS A 358 -8.70 -3.81 -17.50
N SER A 359 -9.38 -4.14 -18.60
CA SER A 359 -9.23 -5.38 -19.34
C SER A 359 -8.21 -5.13 -20.45
N ILE A 360 -7.07 -5.81 -20.38
CA ILE A 360 -5.95 -5.57 -21.28
C ILE A 360 -6.31 -5.77 -22.78
N PRO A 361 -5.72 -4.98 -23.71
CA PRO A 361 -4.66 -3.99 -23.48
C PRO A 361 -5.16 -2.54 -23.42
N GLY A 362 -5.03 -1.93 -22.23
CA GLY A 362 -5.08 -0.48 -22.03
C GLY A 362 -5.96 -0.02 -20.87
N CYS A 363 -5.44 -0.06 -19.64
CA CYS A 363 -6.13 0.54 -18.50
C CYS A 363 -6.08 2.07 -18.63
N GLN A 364 -7.25 2.70 -18.69
CA GLN A 364 -7.40 4.14 -18.73
C GLN A 364 -7.82 4.60 -17.35
N THR A 365 -6.90 5.24 -16.64
CA THR A 365 -7.18 5.83 -15.34
C THR A 365 -7.48 7.31 -15.52
N THR A 366 -8.62 7.76 -15.01
CA THR A 366 -8.98 9.17 -14.92
C THR A 366 -9.10 9.54 -13.45
N THR A 367 -8.33 10.51 -12.99
CA THR A 367 -8.40 11.02 -11.61
C THR A 367 -8.95 12.45 -11.62
N ALA A 368 -9.78 12.79 -10.65
CA ALA A 368 -10.22 14.16 -10.41
C ALA A 368 -10.16 14.51 -8.94
N LEU A 369 -9.61 15.68 -8.65
CA LEU A 369 -9.76 16.36 -7.37
C LEU A 369 -11.11 17.09 -7.39
N LEU A 370 -12.02 16.67 -6.52
CA LEU A 370 -13.29 17.33 -6.30
C LEU A 370 -13.23 18.17 -5.02
N SER A 371 -13.89 19.31 -5.05
CA SER A 371 -13.99 20.25 -3.94
C SER A 371 -15.44 20.46 -3.55
N THR A 372 -15.71 20.49 -2.24
CA THR A 372 -17.00 20.85 -1.66
C THR A 372 -16.83 21.97 -0.63
N VAL A 373 -17.88 22.79 -0.49
CA VAL A 373 -18.01 23.85 0.52
C VAL A 373 -19.33 23.73 1.29
N ASP A 374 -20.05 22.63 1.12
CA ASP A 374 -21.39 22.38 1.67
C ASP A 374 -21.55 20.98 2.31
N GLY A 375 -20.42 20.34 2.62
CA GLY A 375 -20.35 19.04 3.29
C GLY A 375 -20.55 17.87 2.34
N GLY A 376 -20.32 18.06 1.05
CA GLY A 376 -20.49 17.04 0.01
C GLY A 376 -21.92 16.92 -0.50
N ARG A 377 -22.74 17.97 -0.39
CA ARG A 377 -24.03 18.05 -1.11
C ARG A 377 -23.81 18.39 -2.57
N THR A 378 -22.80 19.21 -2.86
CA THR A 378 -22.34 19.51 -4.20
C THR A 378 -20.82 19.45 -4.29
N PHE A 379 -20.33 19.14 -5.49
CA PHE A 379 -18.92 19.10 -5.82
C PHE A 379 -18.62 19.92 -7.07
N ILE A 380 -17.49 20.61 -7.05
CA ILE A 380 -16.85 21.16 -8.25
C ILE A 380 -15.57 20.36 -8.56
N THR A 381 -15.26 20.19 -9.84
CA THR A 381 -13.98 19.60 -10.25
C THR A 381 -12.89 20.66 -10.19
N ALA A 382 -12.04 20.59 -9.17
CA ALA A 382 -10.92 21.52 -8.93
C ALA A 382 -9.73 21.24 -9.85
N LEU A 383 -9.43 19.96 -10.08
CA LEU A 383 -8.43 19.51 -11.02
C LEU A 383 -8.85 18.14 -11.56
N TYR A 384 -8.51 17.82 -12.79
CA TYR A 384 -8.63 16.46 -13.29
C TYR A 384 -7.52 16.16 -14.29
N GLY A 385 -7.22 14.88 -14.45
CA GLY A 385 -6.28 14.38 -15.43
C GLY A 385 -6.56 12.93 -15.77
N ALA A 386 -6.19 12.53 -16.98
CA ALA A 386 -6.38 11.17 -17.44
C ALA A 386 -5.08 10.62 -17.99
N ALA A 387 -4.67 9.45 -17.53
CA ALA A 387 -3.55 8.71 -18.07
C ALA A 387 -4.07 7.43 -18.71
N THR A 388 -3.65 7.19 -19.97
CA THR A 388 -3.79 5.86 -20.56
C THR A 388 -2.53 5.09 -20.21
N TYR A 389 -2.65 4.14 -19.28
CA TYR A 389 -1.63 3.13 -19.11
C TYR A 389 -1.79 2.15 -20.27
N ARG A 390 -1.01 2.37 -21.34
CA ARG A 390 -0.70 1.25 -22.24
C ARG A 390 0.25 0.37 -21.45
N GLY A 391 -0.27 -0.65 -20.77
CA GLY A 391 0.52 -1.85 -20.58
C GLY A 391 1.19 -2.17 -21.91
N LEU A 392 2.46 -2.58 -21.87
CA LEU A 392 3.09 -3.14 -23.06
C LEU A 392 2.09 -4.11 -23.70
N PRO A 393 1.93 -4.10 -25.04
CA PRO A 393 1.01 -5.03 -25.68
C PRO A 393 1.30 -6.41 -25.11
N MET A 394 0.28 -7.05 -24.52
CA MET A 394 0.43 -8.44 -24.10
C MET A 394 1.03 -9.17 -25.30
N PRO A 395 2.03 -10.05 -25.11
CA PRO A 395 2.11 -11.16 -26.02
C PRO A 395 0.70 -11.74 -26.04
N SER A 396 0.04 -11.76 -27.20
CA SER A 396 -1.28 -12.34 -27.34
C SER A 396 -1.30 -13.66 -26.58
N ARG A 397 -2.38 -13.95 -25.84
CA ARG A 397 -2.58 -15.24 -25.16
C ARG A 397 -2.38 -16.35 -26.21
N TRP A 398 -1.14 -16.81 -26.38
CA TRP A 398 -0.79 -17.83 -27.33
C TRP A 398 -1.11 -19.13 -26.62
N GLU A 399 -1.81 -20.01 -27.33
CA GLU A 399 -2.20 -21.32 -26.85
C GLU A 399 -1.06 -21.94 -26.05
N ILE A 400 -1.38 -22.39 -24.83
CA ILE A 400 -0.57 -23.35 -24.10
C ILE A 400 -0.32 -24.47 -25.13
N SER A 401 0.88 -24.53 -25.69
CA SER A 401 1.26 -25.68 -26.49
C SER A 401 1.30 -26.82 -25.49
N ALA A 402 0.26 -27.64 -25.51
CA ALA A 402 0.19 -28.89 -24.78
C ALA A 402 1.26 -29.84 -25.33
N GLU A 403 2.53 -29.56 -25.03
CA GLU A 403 3.60 -30.52 -25.27
C GLU A 403 3.55 -31.56 -24.16
N THR A 404 2.85 -32.65 -24.51
CA THR A 404 2.98 -34.00 -23.94
C THR A 404 2.52 -34.21 -22.50
N ALA A 405 1.27 -33.85 -22.20
CA ALA A 405 0.53 -34.59 -21.17
C ALA A 405 0.19 -36.01 -21.72
N PRO A 406 0.59 -37.11 -21.07
CA PRO A 406 0.23 -38.45 -21.52
C PRO A 406 -1.30 -38.63 -21.46
N SER A 407 -1.87 -39.16 -22.54
CA SER A 407 -3.31 -39.44 -22.65
C SER A 407 -3.71 -40.52 -21.64
N VAL A 408 -4.45 -40.16 -20.60
CA VAL A 408 -5.11 -41.12 -19.69
C VAL A 408 -6.61 -41.06 -19.91
N SER A 409 -7.24 -42.21 -20.15
CA SER A 409 -8.68 -42.31 -20.40
C SER A 409 -9.49 -41.99 -19.15
N MET A 410 -10.53 -41.18 -19.31
CA MET A 410 -11.45 -40.78 -18.25
C MET A 410 -12.25 -41.96 -17.71
N GLN A 411 -12.19 -42.16 -16.39
CA GLN A 411 -13.19 -42.91 -15.65
C GLN A 411 -13.59 -42.10 -14.42
N GLU A 412 -14.89 -41.81 -14.30
CA GLU A 412 -15.50 -41.08 -13.18
C GLU A 412 -15.14 -41.76 -11.85
N THR A 413 -14.26 -41.12 -11.09
CA THR A 413 -14.07 -41.39 -9.66
C THR A 413 -13.63 -40.08 -9.00
N THR A 414 -14.31 -39.73 -7.90
CA THR A 414 -13.96 -38.75 -6.86
C THR A 414 -12.80 -37.79 -7.19
N VAL A 415 -13.14 -36.52 -7.43
CA VAL A 415 -12.19 -35.44 -7.70
C VAL A 415 -11.36 -35.15 -6.44
N THR A 416 -10.17 -35.74 -6.36
CA THR A 416 -9.07 -35.27 -5.51
C THR A 416 -8.38 -34.07 -6.20
N PRO A 417 -7.97 -33.02 -5.47
CA PRO A 417 -7.10 -31.97 -6.01
C PRO A 417 -5.89 -32.61 -6.70
N GLY A 418 -5.59 -32.18 -7.93
CA GLY A 418 -4.38 -32.61 -8.62
C GLY A 418 -3.13 -32.05 -7.92
N PRO A 419 -1.95 -32.65 -8.10
CA PRO A 419 -0.71 -32.06 -7.60
C PRO A 419 -0.50 -30.69 -8.29
N GLY A 420 -0.11 -29.68 -7.52
CA GLY A 420 0.32 -28.39 -8.06
C GLY A 420 1.66 -28.53 -8.77
N TYR A 421 1.85 -27.76 -9.85
CA TYR A 421 3.05 -27.82 -10.70
C TYR A 421 3.68 -26.43 -10.78
N VAL A 422 4.99 -26.37 -11.09
CA VAL A 422 5.56 -25.12 -11.63
C VAL A 422 4.91 -24.83 -12.96
N ALA A 423 4.35 -23.64 -13.03
CA ALA A 423 3.95 -23.03 -14.27
C ALA A 423 4.95 -21.95 -14.62
N HIS A 424 5.09 -21.70 -15.92
CA HIS A 424 5.75 -20.49 -16.39
C HIS A 424 4.63 -19.52 -16.79
N VAL A 425 4.56 -18.38 -16.10
CA VAL A 425 3.89 -17.19 -16.64
C VAL A 425 4.67 -16.68 -17.84
N ASN A 426 4.02 -15.83 -18.64
CA ASN A 426 4.74 -15.13 -19.69
C ASN A 426 5.87 -14.30 -19.06
N PRO A 427 7.11 -14.38 -19.58
CA PRO A 427 8.18 -13.48 -19.19
C PRO A 427 7.73 -12.01 -19.21
N GLY A 428 7.68 -11.38 -18.04
CA GLY A 428 7.22 -10.00 -17.85
C GLY A 428 5.75 -9.81 -17.53
N ALA A 429 5.09 -10.85 -17.00
CA ALA A 429 3.78 -10.76 -16.40
C ALA A 429 3.74 -9.74 -15.25
N GLN A 430 2.57 -9.18 -14.98
CA GLN A 430 2.34 -8.34 -13.81
C GLN A 430 1.96 -9.22 -12.62
N GLY A 431 2.68 -9.06 -11.52
CA GLY A 431 2.40 -9.72 -10.25
C GLY A 431 2.01 -8.73 -9.16
N LEU A 432 1.47 -9.29 -8.10
CA LEU A 432 1.13 -8.61 -6.86
C LEU A 432 1.65 -9.44 -5.70
N ASP A 433 2.06 -8.83 -4.60
CA ASP A 433 2.20 -9.53 -3.32
C ASP A 433 1.55 -8.74 -2.19
N SER A 434 1.07 -9.44 -1.17
CA SER A 434 0.48 -8.79 0.00
C SER A 434 0.53 -9.67 1.25
N CYS A 435 0.74 -9.04 2.39
CA CYS A 435 0.52 -9.60 3.73
C CYS A 435 -0.97 -9.48 4.14
N SER A 436 -1.90 -9.20 3.23
CA SER A 436 -3.31 -8.96 3.57
C SER A 436 -4.09 -10.23 3.92
N ASP A 437 -5.32 -10.04 4.41
CA ASP A 437 -6.30 -11.12 4.59
C ASP A 437 -6.78 -11.66 3.23
N MET A 438 -5.99 -12.60 2.69
CA MET A 438 -6.14 -13.11 1.33
C MET A 438 -7.51 -13.76 1.07
N GLU A 439 -8.16 -14.30 2.11
CA GLU A 439 -9.48 -14.91 1.99
C GLU A 439 -10.58 -13.91 1.61
N ASN A 440 -10.40 -12.62 1.94
CA ASN A 440 -11.43 -11.58 1.77
C ASN A 440 -11.23 -10.70 0.53
N ILE A 441 -10.19 -10.95 -0.27
CA ILE A 441 -9.76 -10.08 -1.38
C ILE A 441 -10.22 -10.58 -2.76
N LEU A 442 -10.68 -11.83 -2.85
CA LEU A 442 -11.06 -12.53 -4.09
C LEU A 442 -11.98 -11.71 -5.01
N GLY A 443 -13.09 -11.19 -4.49
CA GLY A 443 -14.08 -10.47 -5.29
C GLY A 443 -13.56 -9.17 -5.93
N GLY A 444 -12.53 -8.55 -5.34
CA GLY A 444 -11.85 -7.41 -5.92
C GLY A 444 -10.88 -7.81 -7.03
N LEU A 445 -10.13 -8.90 -6.81
CA LEU A 445 -9.13 -9.40 -7.77
C LEU A 445 -9.76 -10.07 -9.00
N GLU A 446 -10.98 -10.60 -8.91
CA GLU A 446 -11.72 -11.15 -10.06
C GLU A 446 -11.87 -10.15 -11.20
N GLN A 447 -12.12 -8.88 -10.89
CA GLN A 447 -12.29 -7.82 -11.87
C GLN A 447 -10.95 -7.39 -12.50
N ASP A 448 -9.84 -7.63 -11.77
CA ASP A 448 -8.48 -7.24 -12.14
C ASP A 448 -7.63 -8.41 -12.65
N ALA A 449 -8.18 -9.64 -12.72
CA ALA A 449 -7.50 -10.83 -13.24
C ALA A 449 -7.08 -10.69 -14.72
N ALA A 450 -7.61 -9.69 -15.43
CA ALA A 450 -7.16 -9.33 -16.77
C ALA A 450 -5.90 -8.44 -16.79
N SER A 451 -5.50 -7.87 -15.64
CA SER A 451 -4.38 -6.94 -15.48
C SER A 451 -3.18 -7.55 -14.74
N TYR A 452 -3.41 -8.51 -13.84
CA TYR A 452 -2.38 -9.21 -13.08
C TYR A 452 -2.49 -10.72 -13.30
N GLU A 453 -1.34 -11.40 -13.36
CA GLU A 453 -1.24 -12.84 -13.64
C GLU A 453 -0.65 -13.62 -12.46
N SER A 454 0.05 -12.99 -11.51
CA SER A 454 0.68 -13.66 -10.37
C SER A 454 0.32 -13.03 -9.03
N MET A 455 0.27 -13.84 -7.97
CA MET A 455 0.07 -13.43 -6.59
C MET A 455 1.12 -14.07 -5.67
N GLY A 456 1.98 -13.25 -5.09
CA GLY A 456 2.82 -13.58 -3.96
C GLY A 456 2.00 -13.74 -2.69
N PHE A 457 2.18 -14.86 -1.99
CA PHE A 457 1.51 -15.12 -0.72
C PHE A 457 2.44 -15.79 0.28
N TYR A 458 2.26 -15.51 1.56
CA TYR A 458 3.10 -16.07 2.62
C TYR A 458 2.69 -17.52 2.94
N LEU A 459 3.52 -18.44 2.50
CA LEU A 459 3.39 -19.89 2.69
C LEU A 459 3.56 -20.27 4.16
N GLY A 460 4.41 -19.54 4.91
CA GLY A 460 4.78 -19.82 6.30
C GLY A 460 6.09 -19.16 6.71
N GLY A 461 6.70 -19.70 7.76
CA GLY A 461 7.91 -19.18 8.41
C GLY A 461 7.63 -18.52 9.76
N LEU A 462 8.64 -18.41 10.61
CA LEU A 462 8.50 -17.93 11.99
C LEU A 462 7.99 -16.48 12.05
N THR A 463 8.39 -15.63 11.10
CA THR A 463 8.02 -14.21 11.07
C THR A 463 6.60 -14.03 10.53
N ALA A 464 6.24 -14.74 9.45
CA ALA A 464 4.89 -14.72 8.88
C ALA A 464 3.79 -15.27 9.81
N THR A 465 4.15 -16.06 10.82
CA THR A 465 3.22 -16.69 11.78
C THR A 465 3.10 -15.94 13.11
N LEU A 466 3.74 -14.77 13.25
CA LEU A 466 3.63 -13.97 14.47
C LEU A 466 2.18 -13.51 14.70
N PRO A 467 1.60 -13.68 15.92
CA PRO A 467 0.17 -13.46 16.17
C PRO A 467 -0.38 -12.06 15.89
N LYS A 468 0.49 -11.06 15.71
CA LYS A 468 0.11 -9.65 15.52
C LYS A 468 0.12 -9.22 14.05
N VAL A 469 0.80 -9.99 13.19
CA VAL A 469 1.13 -9.68 11.80
C VAL A 469 1.05 -10.96 10.97
N SER A 470 0.07 -11.81 11.24
CA SER A 470 -0.02 -13.11 10.57
C SER A 470 -0.39 -12.89 9.11
N CYS A 471 0.63 -12.75 8.25
CA CYS A 471 0.51 -12.78 6.80
C CYS A 471 0.25 -14.21 6.30
N PHE A 472 0.48 -15.20 7.17
CA PHE A 472 0.26 -16.60 6.90
C PHE A 472 -1.18 -16.89 6.51
N VAL A 473 -1.35 -17.49 5.33
CA VAL A 473 -2.63 -18.04 4.87
C VAL A 473 -2.84 -19.39 5.58
N PRO A 474 -3.83 -19.55 6.48
CA PRO A 474 -3.99 -20.76 7.29
C PRO A 474 -4.15 -22.06 6.49
N TYR A 475 -3.65 -23.20 7.00
CA TYR A 475 -3.80 -24.53 6.39
C TYR A 475 -4.11 -25.64 7.44
N PRO A 476 -4.91 -26.68 7.13
CA PRO A 476 -5.73 -26.90 5.93
C PRO A 476 -7.20 -26.55 6.19
N PRO A 477 -7.88 -25.69 5.42
CA PRO A 477 -9.34 -25.70 5.50
C PRO A 477 -9.94 -27.00 4.93
N SER A 478 -9.10 -27.81 4.25
CA SER A 478 -9.36 -29.06 3.50
C SER A 478 -9.62 -28.93 2.00
N GLN A 479 -9.42 -27.75 1.40
CA GLN A 479 -9.10 -27.65 -0.04
C GLN A 479 -8.69 -26.26 -0.54
N ASP A 480 -7.88 -25.50 0.21
CA ASP A 480 -7.34 -24.17 -0.13
C ASP A 480 -8.19 -23.45 -1.18
N ILE A 481 -9.47 -23.21 -0.82
CA ILE A 481 -10.51 -22.79 -1.75
C ILE A 481 -10.07 -21.52 -2.45
N TRP A 482 -9.39 -20.64 -1.71
CA TRP A 482 -8.71 -19.46 -2.22
C TRP A 482 -7.69 -19.75 -3.33
N LEU A 483 -6.71 -20.64 -3.12
CA LEU A 483 -5.72 -20.99 -4.15
C LEU A 483 -6.40 -21.59 -5.39
N LYS A 484 -7.41 -22.42 -5.18
CA LYS A 484 -8.20 -23.01 -6.27
C LYS A 484 -8.98 -21.94 -7.05
N GLU A 485 -9.69 -21.06 -6.37
CA GLU A 485 -10.50 -19.98 -6.96
C GLU A 485 -9.62 -18.99 -7.71
N MET A 486 -8.52 -18.54 -7.10
CA MET A 486 -7.52 -17.68 -7.74
C MET A 486 -6.91 -18.34 -8.98
N SER A 487 -6.53 -19.62 -8.92
CA SER A 487 -6.10 -20.36 -10.11
C SER A 487 -7.20 -20.45 -11.19
N CYS A 488 -8.46 -20.64 -10.81
CA CYS A 488 -9.56 -20.74 -11.76
C CYS A 488 -9.90 -19.41 -12.45
N ILE A 489 -9.63 -18.27 -11.83
CA ILE A 489 -9.77 -16.95 -12.46
C ILE A 489 -8.49 -16.52 -13.20
N GLY A 490 -7.41 -17.28 -13.08
CA GLY A 490 -6.22 -17.18 -13.93
C GLY A 490 -4.94 -16.72 -13.25
N TYR A 491 -4.90 -16.64 -11.91
CA TYR A 491 -3.69 -16.30 -11.17
C TYR A 491 -2.76 -17.50 -10.98
N PHE A 492 -1.48 -17.22 -11.12
CA PHE A 492 -0.36 -18.02 -10.66
C PHE A 492 0.12 -17.52 -9.29
N PHE A 493 0.99 -18.28 -8.63
CA PHE A 493 1.43 -17.98 -7.27
C PHE A 493 2.93 -17.96 -7.09
N GLU A 494 3.42 -17.05 -6.24
CA GLU A 494 4.81 -16.97 -5.79
C GLU A 494 4.84 -17.22 -4.27
N PRO A 495 5.04 -18.47 -3.79
CA PRO A 495 4.99 -18.73 -2.36
C PRO A 495 6.21 -18.15 -1.65
N ILE A 496 5.96 -17.29 -0.66
CA ILE A 496 6.97 -16.60 0.15
C ILE A 496 7.13 -17.36 1.47
N TRP A 497 8.37 -17.64 1.87
CA TRP A 497 8.71 -18.22 3.17
C TRP A 497 9.46 -17.17 4.01
N ASP A 498 8.78 -16.58 5.00
CA ASP A 498 9.31 -15.49 5.82
C ASP A 498 9.66 -15.97 7.24
N ASP A 499 10.96 -16.20 7.42
CA ASP A 499 11.53 -16.88 8.59
C ASP A 499 12.61 -16.02 9.29
N LEU A 500 13.80 -16.56 9.55
CA LEU A 500 14.88 -15.86 10.24
C LEU A 500 15.55 -14.81 9.34
N GLN A 501 15.76 -13.62 9.90
CA GLN A 501 16.28 -12.47 9.17
C GLN A 501 17.76 -12.20 9.49
N ALA A 502 18.46 -11.45 8.64
CA ALA A 502 19.89 -11.21 8.77
C ALA A 502 20.25 -10.59 10.15
N PRO A 503 21.38 -10.96 10.80
CA PRO A 503 21.71 -10.48 12.16
C PRO A 503 21.83 -8.95 12.29
N CYS A 504 22.15 -8.27 11.19
CA CYS A 504 22.33 -6.82 11.10
C CYS A 504 21.13 -6.09 10.46
N SER A 505 19.97 -6.74 10.37
CA SER A 505 18.76 -6.17 9.73
C SER A 505 17.94 -5.24 10.64
N GLY A 506 18.14 -5.31 11.96
CA GLY A 506 17.26 -4.69 12.96
C GLY A 506 15.98 -5.49 13.25
N ASN A 507 15.84 -6.71 12.70
CA ASN A 507 14.73 -7.61 12.98
C ASN A 507 14.84 -8.27 14.36
N SER A 508 13.74 -8.86 14.83
CA SER A 508 13.67 -9.57 16.12
C SER A 508 13.96 -11.07 16.01
N GLN A 509 13.56 -11.71 14.90
CA GLN A 509 13.87 -13.09 14.58
C GLN A 509 15.12 -13.12 13.71
N LEU A 510 16.24 -13.55 14.27
CA LEU A 510 17.56 -13.38 13.67
C LEU A 510 18.25 -14.71 13.44
N ILE A 511 18.90 -14.83 12.28
CA ILE A 511 19.88 -15.88 11.99
C ILE A 511 21.01 -15.79 13.03
N SER A 512 21.49 -16.94 13.52
CA SER A 512 22.63 -16.98 14.43
C SER A 512 23.89 -16.42 13.76
N THR A 513 24.64 -15.57 14.46
CA THR A 513 25.95 -15.08 13.98
C THR A 513 27.03 -16.18 13.90
N ASN A 514 26.76 -17.37 14.46
CA ASN A 514 27.62 -18.54 14.30
C ASN A 514 27.25 -19.28 13.01
N VAL A 515 28.17 -19.28 12.04
CA VAL A 515 27.97 -19.85 10.69
C VAL A 515 27.53 -21.32 10.67
N SER A 516 27.97 -22.16 11.62
CA SER A 516 27.55 -23.57 11.64
C SER A 516 26.12 -23.73 12.15
N ILE A 517 25.71 -22.84 13.06
CA ILE A 517 24.33 -22.80 13.55
C ILE A 517 23.43 -22.19 12.46
N ALA A 518 23.85 -21.10 11.83
CA ALA A 518 23.15 -20.49 10.70
C ALA A 518 22.90 -21.49 9.56
N ALA A 519 23.90 -22.31 9.23
CA ALA A 519 23.73 -23.38 8.25
C ALA A 519 22.68 -24.42 8.66
N ALA A 520 22.64 -24.79 9.95
CA ALA A 520 21.63 -25.73 10.47
C ALA A 520 20.23 -25.11 10.53
N GLU A 521 20.13 -23.82 10.87
CA GLU A 521 18.90 -23.04 10.82
C GLU A 521 18.36 -22.97 9.38
N GLY A 522 19.22 -22.74 8.38
CA GLY A 522 18.81 -22.72 6.97
C GLY A 522 18.28 -24.07 6.47
N THR A 523 18.89 -25.17 6.91
CA THR A 523 18.38 -26.53 6.65
C THR A 523 17.01 -26.74 7.29
N ALA A 524 16.85 -26.39 8.57
CA ALA A 524 15.57 -26.57 9.27
C ALA A 524 14.44 -25.73 8.64
N SER A 525 14.74 -24.48 8.27
CA SER A 525 13.80 -23.62 7.55
C SER A 525 13.34 -24.27 6.25
N ALA A 526 14.26 -24.84 5.46
CA ALA A 526 13.95 -25.51 4.20
C ALA A 526 13.07 -26.76 4.39
N ASP A 527 13.35 -27.58 5.41
CA ASP A 527 12.51 -28.73 5.76
C ASP A 527 11.06 -28.27 6.03
N GLU A 528 10.88 -27.19 6.79
CA GLU A 528 9.55 -26.65 7.12
C GLU A 528 8.82 -26.11 5.89
N ALA A 529 9.53 -25.41 4.99
CA ALA A 529 8.96 -24.90 3.76
C ALA A 529 8.58 -26.01 2.78
N ALA A 530 9.43 -27.02 2.61
CA ALA A 530 9.16 -28.20 1.81
C ALA A 530 7.93 -28.96 2.34
N ASN A 531 7.81 -29.11 3.66
CA ASN A 531 6.64 -29.70 4.30
C ASN A 531 5.37 -28.85 4.05
N ALA A 532 5.47 -27.53 4.12
CA ALA A 532 4.36 -26.62 3.84
C ALA A 532 3.89 -26.72 2.37
N LEU A 533 4.82 -26.75 1.41
CA LEU A 533 4.52 -26.98 -0.01
C LEU A 533 3.83 -28.34 -0.22
N ALA A 534 4.43 -29.41 0.32
CA ALA A 534 3.91 -30.77 0.20
C ALA A 534 2.49 -30.88 0.76
N SER A 535 2.22 -30.24 1.92
CA SER A 535 0.91 -30.25 2.55
C SER A 535 -0.16 -29.59 1.67
N ARG A 536 0.19 -28.53 0.93
CA ARG A 536 -0.71 -27.86 -0.02
C ARG A 536 -0.79 -28.55 -1.38
N GLY A 537 -0.18 -29.73 -1.54
CA GLY A 537 -0.21 -30.49 -2.79
C GLY A 537 0.77 -29.98 -3.85
N PHE A 538 1.65 -29.04 -3.52
CA PHE A 538 2.75 -28.64 -4.39
C PHE A 538 3.86 -29.70 -4.30
N GLY A 539 3.98 -30.51 -5.36
CA GLY A 539 4.93 -31.63 -5.40
C GLY A 539 6.35 -31.21 -5.78
N GLY A 540 7.35 -31.91 -5.25
CA GLY A 540 8.75 -31.82 -5.68
C GLY A 540 9.04 -32.68 -6.93
N MET A 541 10.23 -32.53 -7.52
CA MET A 541 10.69 -33.09 -8.80
C MET A 541 10.40 -34.59 -8.99
N GLY A 542 10.37 -35.38 -7.91
CA GLY A 542 10.06 -36.82 -7.93
C GLY A 542 8.56 -37.18 -7.92
N ALA A 543 7.69 -36.23 -7.61
CA ALA A 543 6.22 -36.38 -7.54
C ALA A 543 5.50 -35.90 -8.81
N GLY A 544 6.22 -35.52 -9.86
CA GLY A 544 5.66 -35.14 -11.16
C GLY A 544 5.60 -33.63 -11.44
N GLY A 545 6.03 -32.75 -10.53
CA GLY A 545 6.15 -31.29 -10.74
C GLY A 545 7.37 -30.71 -10.00
N THR A 546 7.85 -29.52 -10.36
CA THR A 546 9.09 -28.94 -9.79
C THR A 546 8.84 -27.74 -8.87
N SER A 547 7.97 -27.81 -7.86
CA SER A 547 7.53 -26.60 -7.10
C SER A 547 8.68 -25.76 -6.48
N ILE A 548 8.45 -24.46 -6.30
CA ILE A 548 9.40 -23.47 -5.77
C ILE A 548 8.81 -22.74 -4.55
N ALA A 549 9.68 -22.34 -3.61
CA ALA A 549 9.38 -21.30 -2.61
C ALA A 549 10.49 -20.23 -2.63
N TYR A 550 10.10 -18.98 -2.36
CA TYR A 550 11.00 -17.84 -2.24
C TYR A 550 11.27 -17.57 -0.76
N LEU A 551 12.52 -17.80 -0.32
CA LEU A 551 12.95 -17.41 1.02
C LEU A 551 13.02 -15.89 1.12
N ASP A 552 12.29 -15.31 2.07
CA ASP A 552 12.35 -13.89 2.36
C ASP A 552 13.56 -13.56 3.23
N ILE A 553 14.47 -12.74 2.70
CA ILE A 553 15.54 -12.11 3.47
C ILE A 553 15.44 -10.60 3.28
N GLU A 554 14.82 -9.96 4.26
CA GLU A 554 14.64 -8.52 4.33
C GLU A 554 15.96 -7.77 4.23
N VAL A 555 15.89 -6.56 3.67
CA VAL A 555 17.07 -5.72 3.43
C VAL A 555 17.92 -5.50 4.69
N TYR A 556 19.24 -5.68 4.58
CA TYR A 556 20.19 -5.48 5.68
C TYR A 556 21.47 -4.78 5.23
N ASN A 557 22.12 -4.06 6.15
CA ASN A 557 23.35 -3.33 5.88
C ASN A 557 24.50 -3.83 6.78
N PRO A 558 25.38 -4.70 6.28
CA PRO A 558 26.55 -5.14 7.03
C PRO A 558 27.47 -3.97 7.39
N PRO A 559 27.96 -3.87 8.64
CA PRO A 559 28.89 -2.81 9.02
C PRO A 559 30.24 -2.97 8.28
N ALA A 560 30.99 -1.87 8.18
CA ALA A 560 32.33 -1.91 7.58
C ALA A 560 33.24 -2.93 8.31
N GLY A 561 33.83 -3.84 7.55
CA GLY A 561 34.65 -4.93 8.09
C GLY A 561 33.86 -6.08 8.72
N ASP A 562 32.58 -6.24 8.36
CA ASP A 562 31.73 -7.32 8.86
C ASP A 562 32.38 -8.72 8.69
N THR A 563 32.35 -9.47 9.80
CA THR A 563 32.80 -10.87 9.85
C THR A 563 31.71 -11.80 10.38
N THR A 564 30.48 -11.31 10.55
CA THR A 564 29.41 -12.03 11.27
C THR A 564 28.08 -12.03 10.54
N CYS A 565 27.60 -10.89 10.03
CA CYS A 565 26.28 -10.78 9.43
C CYS A 565 26.21 -11.48 8.07
N SER A 566 26.99 -10.98 7.10
CA SER A 566 27.06 -11.56 5.76
C SER A 566 27.52 -13.01 5.77
N PRO A 567 28.56 -13.43 6.53
CA PRO A 567 28.91 -14.85 6.63
C PRO A 567 27.78 -15.75 7.15
N ALA A 568 26.99 -15.29 8.12
CA ALA A 568 25.84 -16.05 8.64
C ALA A 568 24.73 -16.15 7.59
N VAL A 569 24.37 -15.06 6.92
CA VAL A 569 23.35 -15.06 5.85
C VAL A 569 23.77 -15.99 4.72
N ARG A 570 25.03 -15.92 4.28
CA ARG A 570 25.56 -16.84 3.25
C ARG A 570 25.44 -18.30 3.65
N ALA A 571 25.75 -18.64 4.91
CA ALA A 571 25.65 -20.01 5.41
C ALA A 571 24.19 -20.49 5.47
N PHE A 572 23.29 -19.64 5.97
CA PHE A 572 21.85 -19.92 6.04
C PHE A 572 21.25 -20.14 4.66
N VAL A 573 21.39 -19.17 3.74
CA VAL A 573 20.81 -19.24 2.39
C VAL A 573 21.40 -20.40 1.58
N ASN A 574 22.72 -20.63 1.67
CA ASN A 574 23.36 -21.74 0.98
C ASN A 574 22.82 -23.10 1.44
N SER A 575 22.53 -23.27 2.73
CA SER A 575 21.95 -24.49 3.30
C SER A 575 20.47 -24.65 2.97
N TRP A 576 19.70 -23.54 2.99
CA TRP A 576 18.31 -23.52 2.55
C TRP A 576 18.17 -24.08 1.12
N ILE A 577 18.96 -23.55 0.18
CA ILE A 577 18.93 -23.97 -1.22
C ILE A 577 19.32 -25.45 -1.35
N ALA A 578 20.38 -25.86 -0.64
CA ALA A 578 20.86 -27.25 -0.67
C ALA A 578 19.80 -28.25 -0.20
N GLU A 579 19.08 -27.90 0.87
CA GLU A 579 18.08 -28.78 1.48
C GLU A 579 16.80 -28.82 0.64
N MET A 580 16.33 -27.67 0.14
CA MET A 580 15.21 -27.63 -0.82
C MET A 580 15.50 -28.51 -2.05
N HIS A 581 16.71 -28.43 -2.63
CA HIS A 581 17.12 -29.28 -3.76
C HIS A 581 17.16 -30.76 -3.39
N LYS A 582 17.59 -31.10 -2.18
CA LYS A 582 17.63 -32.48 -1.66
C LYS A 582 16.21 -33.05 -1.53
N ASP A 583 15.24 -32.24 -1.14
CA ASP A 583 13.82 -32.63 -1.04
C ASP A 583 13.08 -32.56 -2.38
N GLY A 584 13.78 -32.14 -3.44
CA GLY A 584 13.27 -32.11 -4.80
C GLY A 584 12.52 -30.83 -5.16
N TYR A 585 12.64 -29.77 -4.38
CA TYR A 585 12.06 -28.46 -4.66
C TYR A 585 13.09 -27.50 -5.26
N GLN A 586 12.61 -26.50 -5.99
CA GLN A 586 13.44 -25.33 -6.35
C GLN A 586 13.45 -24.33 -5.20
N ALA A 587 14.48 -23.49 -5.12
CA ALA A 587 14.66 -22.49 -4.08
C ALA A 587 14.93 -21.11 -4.69
N GLY A 588 13.94 -20.23 -4.58
CA GLY A 588 14.08 -18.81 -4.86
C GLY A 588 14.49 -18.02 -3.62
N VAL A 589 14.95 -16.79 -3.81
CA VAL A 589 15.20 -15.84 -2.70
C VAL A 589 14.61 -14.47 -3.04
N TYR A 590 13.78 -13.93 -2.13
CA TYR A 590 13.40 -12.53 -2.09
C TYR A 590 14.42 -11.75 -1.24
N ALA A 591 15.02 -10.71 -1.81
CA ALA A 591 15.95 -9.84 -1.10
C ALA A 591 16.22 -8.53 -1.85
N ASN A 592 16.81 -7.55 -1.16
CA ASN A 592 17.32 -6.35 -1.82
C ASN A 592 18.45 -6.70 -2.82
N PRO A 593 18.47 -6.11 -4.02
CA PRO A 593 19.48 -6.42 -5.05
C PRO A 593 20.94 -6.26 -4.62
N VAL A 594 21.26 -5.34 -3.70
CA VAL A 594 22.61 -5.20 -3.15
C VAL A 594 23.00 -6.43 -2.32
N ASN A 595 22.07 -6.92 -1.49
CA ASN A 595 22.29 -8.15 -0.71
C ASN A 595 22.37 -9.39 -1.61
N ILE A 596 21.52 -9.48 -2.65
CA ILE A 596 21.59 -10.56 -3.65
C ILE A 596 22.97 -10.60 -4.31
N ASN A 597 23.44 -9.44 -4.80
CA ASN A 597 24.72 -9.34 -5.48
C ASN A 597 25.92 -9.70 -4.60
N ASN A 598 25.87 -9.36 -3.31
CA ASN A 598 27.02 -9.51 -2.42
C ASN A 598 27.07 -10.86 -1.71
N ASP A 599 25.91 -11.41 -1.33
CA ASP A 599 25.82 -12.55 -0.43
C ASP A 599 25.08 -13.76 -1.03
N MET A 600 24.36 -13.62 -2.14
CA MET A 600 23.54 -14.73 -2.69
C MET A 600 23.94 -15.10 -4.13
N SER A 601 25.00 -14.49 -4.65
CA SER A 601 25.40 -14.61 -6.04
C SER A 601 26.33 -15.78 -6.33
N PRO A 602 26.51 -16.14 -7.62
CA PRO A 602 27.62 -16.99 -8.05
C PRO A 602 28.95 -16.44 -7.51
N GLY A 603 29.67 -17.28 -6.77
CA GLY A 603 30.95 -16.93 -6.14
C GLY A 603 30.84 -16.44 -4.69
N ALA A 604 29.67 -15.97 -4.24
CA ALA A 604 29.40 -15.68 -2.83
C ALA A 604 29.03 -16.96 -2.07
N ILE A 605 28.17 -17.79 -2.68
CA ILE A 605 27.71 -19.08 -2.15
C ILE A 605 27.87 -20.21 -3.18
N ALA A 606 27.89 -21.45 -2.71
CA ALA A 606 28.10 -22.62 -3.56
C ALA A 606 26.80 -23.08 -4.24
N ASN A 607 25.71 -23.11 -3.47
CA ASN A 607 24.37 -23.35 -3.99
C ASN A 607 23.74 -21.98 -4.25
N VAL A 608 23.61 -21.63 -5.52
CA VAL A 608 23.04 -20.34 -5.95
C VAL A 608 21.52 -20.49 -6.07
N PRO A 609 20.71 -19.47 -5.70
CA PRO A 609 19.26 -19.51 -5.86
C PRO A 609 18.87 -19.88 -7.30
N ASP A 610 17.82 -20.69 -7.45
CA ASP A 610 17.25 -20.98 -8.76
C ASP A 610 16.66 -19.70 -9.35
N ASP A 611 15.97 -18.91 -8.52
CA ASP A 611 15.31 -17.67 -8.89
C ASP A 611 15.61 -16.56 -7.88
N ILE A 612 15.56 -15.31 -8.33
CA ILE A 612 15.67 -14.14 -7.47
C ILE A 612 14.45 -13.24 -7.62
N TRP A 613 13.98 -12.72 -6.49
CA TRP A 613 12.96 -11.69 -6.40
C TRP A 613 13.57 -10.44 -5.77
N GLY A 614 13.88 -9.44 -6.60
CA GLY A 614 14.59 -8.23 -6.18
C GLY A 614 13.64 -7.18 -5.59
N ALA A 615 13.87 -6.78 -4.34
CA ALA A 615 13.18 -5.67 -3.69
C ALA A 615 13.81 -4.31 -4.06
N LEU A 616 13.29 -3.65 -5.10
CA LEU A 616 13.82 -2.38 -5.60
C LEU A 616 12.68 -1.46 -6.06
N ALA A 617 12.22 -0.60 -5.16
CA ALA A 617 11.09 0.31 -5.38
C ALA A 617 11.40 1.49 -6.34
N ASN A 618 11.87 1.21 -7.55
CA ASN A 618 12.29 2.24 -8.51
C ASN A 618 11.15 2.68 -9.46
N LYS A 619 9.94 2.12 -9.31
CA LYS A 619 8.78 2.36 -10.17
C LYS A 619 8.99 1.96 -11.65
N ILE A 620 10.00 1.14 -11.93
CA ILE A 620 10.33 0.65 -13.27
C ILE A 620 9.92 -0.82 -13.40
N ASN A 621 8.91 -1.05 -14.21
CA ASN A 621 8.32 -2.36 -14.45
C ASN A 621 9.14 -3.20 -15.47
N ASN A 622 10.24 -3.81 -15.02
CA ASN A 622 11.09 -4.73 -15.80
C ASN A 622 11.91 -5.66 -14.89
N ALA A 623 12.66 -6.61 -15.45
CA ALA A 623 13.54 -7.52 -14.69
C ALA A 623 14.92 -6.93 -14.30
N ASN A 624 15.19 -5.66 -14.62
CA ASN A 624 16.49 -5.05 -14.38
C ASN A 624 16.58 -4.52 -12.94
N MET A 625 17.40 -5.18 -12.13
CA MET A 625 17.57 -4.91 -10.70
C MET A 625 19.06 -4.72 -10.35
N PRO A 626 19.69 -3.60 -10.75
CA PRO A 626 21.07 -3.35 -10.36
C PRO A 626 21.21 -3.32 -8.83
N PRO A 627 22.37 -3.74 -8.28
CA PRO A 627 23.62 -3.98 -8.99
C PRO A 627 23.76 -5.38 -9.60
N VAL A 628 22.74 -6.23 -9.49
CA VAL A 628 22.79 -7.60 -10.01
C VAL A 628 23.07 -7.58 -11.52
N PRO A 629 24.20 -8.13 -12.01
CA PRO A 629 24.56 -8.09 -13.41
C PRO A 629 23.50 -8.75 -14.30
N ALA A 630 23.13 -8.14 -15.41
CA ALA A 630 22.14 -8.68 -16.35
C ALA A 630 22.52 -10.05 -16.94
N GLY A 631 23.80 -10.45 -16.85
CA GLY A 631 24.29 -11.77 -17.31
C GLY A 631 24.08 -12.92 -16.32
N TRP A 632 23.57 -12.66 -15.11
CA TRP A 632 23.17 -13.71 -14.16
C TRP A 632 21.66 -13.97 -14.27
N TRP A 633 21.16 -15.15 -13.85
CA TRP A 633 19.72 -15.48 -13.86
C TRP A 633 18.99 -15.07 -15.15
N ILE A 634 19.52 -15.51 -16.30
CA ILE A 634 19.08 -15.06 -17.64
C ILE A 634 17.90 -15.86 -18.20
N ASN A 635 17.53 -16.97 -17.56
CA ASN A 635 16.56 -17.92 -18.09
C ASN A 635 15.16 -17.72 -17.48
N SER A 636 14.69 -16.46 -17.41
CA SER A 636 13.45 -16.10 -16.70
C SER A 636 13.47 -16.55 -15.23
N GLN A 637 14.41 -15.97 -14.49
CA GLN A 637 14.68 -16.28 -13.07
C GLN A 637 14.73 -15.00 -12.21
N ARG A 638 13.99 -13.96 -12.60
CA ARG A 638 14.08 -12.60 -12.06
C ARG A 638 12.70 -11.96 -11.90
N THR A 639 12.12 -12.05 -10.71
CA THR A 639 10.97 -11.23 -10.30
C THR A 639 11.48 -9.92 -9.68
N HIS A 640 10.77 -8.80 -9.87
CA HIS A 640 11.18 -7.49 -9.37
C HIS A 640 9.99 -6.76 -8.72
N GLN A 641 10.07 -6.57 -7.41
CA GLN A 641 9.14 -5.72 -6.66
C GLN A 641 9.51 -4.27 -6.89
N TYR A 642 8.72 -3.59 -7.73
CA TYR A 642 9.08 -2.28 -8.27
C TYR A 642 8.22 -1.14 -7.73
N ASN A 643 7.05 -1.43 -7.14
CA ASN A 643 6.20 -0.40 -6.55
C ASN A 643 5.57 -0.81 -5.22
N ILE A 644 5.81 0.05 -4.23
CA ILE A 644 5.59 -0.04 -2.81
C ILE A 644 4.15 0.14 -2.27
N ALA A 645 3.43 -0.81 -1.64
CA ALA A 645 2.13 -0.60 -0.95
C ALA A 645 1.11 0.28 -1.70
N GLN A 646 0.68 -0.21 -2.85
CA GLN A 646 -0.27 0.45 -3.73
C GLN A 646 -1.70 -0.05 -3.49
N PRO A 647 -2.70 0.84 -3.49
CA PRO A 647 -4.09 0.42 -3.45
C PRO A 647 -4.53 -0.16 -4.80
N ILE A 648 -5.36 -1.19 -4.77
CA ILE A 648 -6.10 -1.66 -5.96
C ILE A 648 -7.54 -1.19 -5.85
N ALA A 649 -8.03 -0.52 -6.90
CA ALA A 649 -9.28 0.23 -6.90
C ALA A 649 -10.54 -0.58 -6.57
N ASN A 650 -10.54 -1.89 -6.84
CA ASN A 650 -11.72 -2.75 -6.67
C ASN A 650 -11.63 -3.63 -5.42
N VAL A 651 -10.55 -3.52 -4.63
CA VAL A 651 -10.39 -4.31 -3.41
C VAL A 651 -10.77 -3.44 -2.21
N SER A 652 -11.63 -4.00 -1.37
CA SER A 652 -12.38 -3.28 -0.36
C SER A 652 -12.51 -4.13 0.92
N PRO A 653 -12.10 -3.64 2.10
CA PRO A 653 -11.44 -2.36 2.38
C PRO A 653 -10.16 -2.13 1.54
N VAL A 654 -9.62 -0.91 1.50
CA VAL A 654 -8.41 -0.63 0.70
C VAL A 654 -7.24 -1.46 1.23
N TYR A 655 -6.93 -2.55 0.53
CA TYR A 655 -5.73 -3.35 0.79
C TYR A 655 -4.57 -2.79 -0.02
N LEU A 656 -3.39 -2.87 0.57
CA LEU A 656 -2.16 -2.43 -0.05
C LEU A 656 -1.44 -3.66 -0.60
N PHE A 657 -1.10 -3.58 -1.88
CA PHE A 657 -0.36 -4.60 -2.60
C PHE A 657 0.96 -4.01 -3.07
N ASP A 658 1.99 -4.82 -3.03
CA ASP A 658 3.25 -4.52 -3.66
C ASP A 658 3.15 -5.00 -5.12
N TYR A 659 3.66 -4.23 -6.09
CA TYR A 659 3.57 -4.56 -7.51
C TYR A 659 4.88 -5.16 -8.02
N ASP A 660 4.75 -6.24 -8.79
CA ASP A 660 5.87 -7.03 -9.29
C ASP A 660 5.90 -7.11 -10.82
N PHE A 661 7.11 -7.06 -11.37
CA PHE A 661 7.40 -7.59 -12.70
C PHE A 661 7.83 -9.03 -12.53
N VAL A 662 7.01 -9.97 -12.99
CA VAL A 662 7.24 -11.40 -12.81
C VAL A 662 7.92 -11.97 -14.05
N ASN A 663 9.14 -12.45 -13.84
CA ASN A 663 9.91 -13.18 -14.84
C ASN A 663 10.74 -14.25 -14.14
N GLY A 664 10.12 -14.91 -13.15
CA GLY A 664 10.61 -16.06 -12.41
C GLY A 664 9.61 -17.22 -12.42
N ALA A 665 9.93 -18.29 -11.73
CA ALA A 665 9.10 -19.46 -11.54
C ALA A 665 7.88 -19.15 -10.66
N VAL A 666 6.72 -19.64 -11.08
CA VAL A 666 5.44 -19.48 -10.37
C VAL A 666 4.73 -20.82 -10.26
N LEU A 667 3.74 -20.92 -9.39
CA LEU A 667 2.94 -22.13 -9.16
C LEU A 667 1.50 -21.95 -9.64
N THR A 668 0.86 -23.08 -9.90
CA THR A 668 -0.59 -23.15 -10.14
C THR A 668 -1.15 -24.31 -9.34
N TYR A 669 -2.33 -24.11 -8.76
CA TYR A 669 -3.00 -25.12 -7.95
C TYR A 669 -3.90 -26.03 -8.79
N ALA A 670 -4.46 -25.53 -9.90
CA ALA A 670 -5.35 -26.29 -10.78
C ALA A 670 -5.15 -25.95 -12.26
N ASN A 671 -4.57 -26.89 -13.03
CA ASN A 671 -4.37 -26.74 -14.49
C ASN A 671 -5.50 -27.31 -15.36
N ASN A 672 -6.45 -28.07 -14.77
CA ASN A 672 -7.54 -28.66 -15.51
C ASN A 672 -8.77 -27.75 -15.49
N TYR A 673 -9.10 -27.16 -16.63
CA TYR A 673 -10.34 -26.39 -16.84
C TYR A 673 -11.60 -27.17 -16.44
N SER A 674 -11.57 -28.51 -16.46
CA SER A 674 -12.66 -29.37 -15.98
C SER A 674 -12.87 -29.32 -14.45
N LEU A 675 -11.82 -29.03 -13.66
CA LEU A 675 -11.92 -28.76 -12.22
C LEU A 675 -12.53 -27.38 -11.95
N CYS A 676 -12.29 -26.42 -12.84
CA CYS A 676 -12.86 -25.07 -12.77
C CYS A 676 -14.27 -24.95 -13.37
N GLN A 677 -14.77 -26.01 -14.02
CA GLN A 677 -16.13 -26.05 -14.62
C GLN A 677 -17.26 -26.39 -13.63
N THR A 678 -17.00 -26.40 -12.33
CA THR A 678 -18.05 -26.57 -11.31
C THR A 678 -18.22 -25.34 -10.41
N ALA A 679 -18.01 -24.14 -10.95
CA ALA A 679 -18.81 -23.01 -10.48
C ALA A 679 -20.25 -23.27 -10.95
N CYS A 680 -20.99 -24.05 -10.17
CA CYS A 680 -22.43 -24.12 -10.33
C CYS A 680 -22.96 -22.70 -10.18
N THR A 681 -23.39 -22.10 -11.28
CA THR A 681 -24.02 -20.77 -11.32
C THR A 681 -25.25 -20.68 -10.41
N ASN A 682 -25.73 -21.83 -9.92
CA ASN A 682 -26.74 -21.94 -8.90
C ASN A 682 -26.28 -22.94 -7.82
N PRO A 683 -25.84 -22.50 -6.62
CA PRO A 683 -25.48 -23.38 -5.50
C PRO A 683 -26.65 -24.25 -5.02
N CYS A 684 -27.87 -23.96 -5.49
CA CYS A 684 -29.11 -24.64 -5.14
C CYS A 684 -29.50 -25.77 -6.08
N ASN A 685 -28.66 -26.10 -7.05
CA ASN A 685 -28.84 -27.28 -7.88
C ASN A 685 -28.33 -28.54 -7.14
N PRO A 686 -29.17 -29.58 -6.93
CA PRO A 686 -28.80 -30.81 -6.25
C PRO A 686 -27.62 -31.60 -6.86
N SER A 687 -27.20 -31.21 -8.06
CA SER A 687 -26.09 -31.82 -8.80
C SER A 687 -24.74 -31.15 -8.50
N CYS A 688 -24.71 -30.09 -7.69
CA CYS A 688 -23.50 -29.34 -7.35
C CYS A 688 -22.74 -29.96 -6.17
N PRO A 689 -21.40 -29.89 -6.14
CA PRO A 689 -20.60 -30.44 -5.04
C PRO A 689 -20.95 -29.83 -3.67
N ASP A 690 -21.29 -28.53 -3.66
CA ASP A 690 -21.57 -27.75 -2.44
C ASP A 690 -23.06 -27.67 -2.09
N TYR A 691 -23.92 -28.45 -2.76
CA TYR A 691 -25.35 -28.44 -2.49
C TYR A 691 -25.67 -29.03 -1.11
N ALA A 692 -26.16 -28.18 -0.21
CA ALA A 692 -26.71 -28.59 1.08
C ALA A 692 -28.26 -28.55 1.04
N PRO A 693 -28.96 -29.70 1.15
CA PRO A 693 -30.41 -29.69 1.24
C PRO A 693 -30.86 -28.99 2.53
N GLY A 694 -31.44 -27.79 2.38
CA GLY A 694 -31.87 -26.93 3.50
C GLY A 694 -31.11 -25.60 3.62
N ASP A 695 -30.17 -25.31 2.72
CA ASP A 695 -29.49 -24.01 2.65
C ASP A 695 -30.51 -22.84 2.47
N PRO A 696 -30.47 -21.79 3.32
CA PRO A 696 -31.33 -20.61 3.20
C PRO A 696 -31.26 -19.90 1.85
N LEU A 697 -30.12 -19.99 1.13
CA LEU A 697 -29.95 -19.43 -0.22
C LEU A 697 -30.80 -20.18 -1.26
N CYS A 698 -31.19 -21.42 -0.96
CA CYS A 698 -31.84 -22.37 -1.88
C CYS A 698 -33.31 -22.59 -1.62
N ASN A 699 -33.79 -22.12 -0.47
CA ASN A 699 -35.19 -21.92 -0.18
C ASN A 699 -35.35 -20.50 0.36
N PRO A 700 -35.42 -19.47 -0.53
CA PRO A 700 -35.83 -18.16 -0.10
C PRO A 700 -37.29 -18.29 0.34
N THR A 701 -37.51 -18.43 1.65
CA THR A 701 -38.73 -17.90 2.22
C THR A 701 -38.71 -16.42 1.87
N PRO A 702 -39.80 -15.85 1.30
CA PRO A 702 -39.83 -14.42 1.04
C PRO A 702 -39.40 -13.72 2.32
N PRO A 703 -38.47 -12.75 2.29
CA PRO A 703 -38.07 -12.09 3.51
C PRO A 703 -39.35 -11.59 4.17
N SER A 704 -39.65 -12.08 5.38
CA SER A 704 -40.49 -11.30 6.27
C SER A 704 -39.82 -9.94 6.30
N CYS A 705 -40.58 -8.90 5.98
CA CYS A 705 -40.10 -7.55 6.21
C CYS A 705 -39.93 -7.44 7.73
N ASP A 706 -38.74 -7.77 8.22
CA ASP A 706 -38.38 -7.59 9.60
C ASP A 706 -38.30 -6.08 9.81
N CYS A 707 -39.43 -5.52 10.22
CA CYS A 707 -39.50 -4.19 10.79
C CYS A 707 -38.65 -4.25 12.05
N TYR A 708 -37.44 -3.72 11.99
CA TYR A 708 -36.66 -3.48 13.19
C TYR A 708 -37.51 -2.61 14.12
N GLU A 709 -37.77 -3.10 15.33
CA GLU A 709 -38.42 -2.33 16.38
C GLU A 709 -37.64 -1.02 16.56
N CYS A 710 -38.28 0.10 16.22
CA CYS A 710 -37.82 1.41 16.61
C CYS A 710 -38.08 1.54 18.11
N GLU A 711 -37.05 1.31 18.95
CA GLU A 711 -37.11 1.77 20.32
C GLU A 711 -37.12 3.31 20.31
N GLY A 712 -38.32 3.92 20.42
CA GLY A 712 -38.46 5.22 21.07
C GLY A 712 -39.25 6.34 20.39
N GLU A 713 -39.65 6.29 19.11
CA GLU A 713 -40.37 7.42 18.48
C GLU A 713 -41.59 6.99 17.64
N SER A 714 -42.77 7.48 18.03
CA SER A 714 -44.04 7.26 17.34
C SER A 714 -44.28 8.37 16.28
N GLY A 715 -44.04 8.07 15.01
CA GLY A 715 -44.36 8.93 13.86
C GLY A 715 -44.37 8.15 12.53
N PRO A 716 -45.08 8.61 11.47
CA PRO A 716 -45.41 7.79 10.30
C PRO A 716 -44.32 7.73 9.20
N GLU A 717 -43.07 8.05 9.49
CA GLU A 717 -41.97 8.00 8.52
C GLU A 717 -40.96 6.91 8.90
N CYS A 718 -41.22 5.67 8.46
CA CYS A 718 -40.24 4.58 8.48
C CYS A 718 -39.92 4.19 7.02
N CYS A 719 -38.71 4.52 6.55
CA CYS A 719 -38.24 4.11 5.23
C CYS A 719 -37.52 2.74 5.29
N CYS A 720 -38.06 1.73 4.61
CA CYS A 720 -37.36 0.46 4.34
C CYS A 720 -36.36 0.65 3.20
N ALA A 721 -35.06 0.55 3.48
CA ALA A 721 -34.00 0.80 2.50
C ALA A 721 -33.59 -0.41 1.63
N SER A 722 -34.24 -1.58 1.76
CA SER A 722 -33.73 -2.82 1.15
C SER A 722 -34.55 -3.42 0.01
N CYS A 723 -35.71 -2.87 -0.35
CA CYS A 723 -36.48 -3.34 -1.51
C CYS A 723 -37.11 -2.15 -2.22
N GLY A 724 -36.60 -1.80 -3.39
CA GLY A 724 -37.05 -0.66 -4.21
C GLY A 724 -38.46 -0.77 -4.78
N LEU A 725 -39.47 -0.97 -3.93
CA LEU A 725 -40.89 -0.85 -4.26
C LEU A 725 -41.52 0.17 -3.31
N LEU A 726 -42.15 1.20 -3.88
CA LEU A 726 -43.06 2.09 -3.17
C LEU A 726 -44.17 1.26 -2.53
N CYS A 727 -44.41 1.44 -1.23
CA CYS A 727 -45.73 1.21 -0.63
C CYS A 727 -46.50 2.53 -0.57
#